data_AF-Q11N09-F1
#
_entry.id   AF-Q11N09-F1
#
_cell.length_a   1.000
_cell.length_b   1.000
_cell.length_c   1.000
_cell.angle_alpha   90.00
_cell.angle_beta   90.00
_cell.angle_gamma   90.00
#
_symmetry.space_group_name_H-M   'P 1'
#
loop_
_entity.id
_entity.type
_entity.pdbx_description
1 polymer ?
#
loop_
_entity_poly.entity_id
_entity_poly.type
_entity_poly.pdbx_seq_one_letter_code
_entity_poly.pdbx_strand_id
1 'polypeptide(L)'
;MYGILIIKCQATVLNEGILFCTYATLRTDEREGKASRVQQILDWLGSEFEGVIVFDEAHAMANAVGGKSDRGQVAASQQGRAGLRLQHALPDARVVYGSATGATEIDDLCYAQRLGLWGGADFPFATRAEFVAAIETGGVAAMEVLARDLKSLGLSAARSLSYDGVEYEVLEHELSAEQTRIYDSYADAFQIIHNNLTAAMEAANITGSSGTLNRQAKSAARSAFESAKQRFFNHLLTSMKTPSLLGAIAADLEAGHAAVIQIVSTGEALTERRLAEIPTEEWNDIQVDVTPRENCLSYLMNSFPTQLYEEYSDSEGNILSRPVSDADGNPVLCREAVARRDRLIETLGSLPAVPTALDQIIHHFGTEAVAEITGRSRRIIRLPDGGGIERFAVQNRPGSSNLDEVRAFMEDAKQILIFSDAGGTGRSYHADLTARNQRRRIHDLLEAGWKADAAIQGLGRTQRTNQKQPPLYRLITTNVKAERRFLSTIARRLDTLGAITRGQRQTGGQNLFRPEDNLESRYARDALRQLYRVIVDGKLEGCSLETFQSTTGLSLVTEEGGLRDELPPISTFLNRLLALRISMQDLIFDAFEALLARRVEGAIAAGIYDVGVETITADSMRVTERRLIYTHARTDATSHLLTIQSRRRARPTTLEAALAMVRHDPRAKLMVNGRSERAAVMVPTRSVMLEDGSIEDRVNLVRPTEEMRLETRHLDESHWQIATEADFAAAWNAEIADLPEFTSATLHIVTGLLLPIWKHLPEEFGRVYRLQTDDGERIIGRTIAAGQLSTFCRNLGVDQSIVIGADEIWDMLVAGAAVIELAGGLTLRRMRIMSDYRVELTGFTPGMTAWLKSIGLFSEMISWKTRFFIPRSAEGPAILARLMDRHRLVATADRA
;
A
#
# COMPACT_ATOMS: atom_id res chain seq x y z
N MET A 1 38.92 24.21 6.80
CA MET A 1 38.58 24.35 8.23
C MET A 1 37.26 25.09 8.28
N TYR A 2 36.14 24.37 8.32
CA TYR A 2 34.80 24.95 8.22
C TYR A 2 34.23 25.07 9.64
N GLY A 3 34.09 26.30 10.13
CA GLY A 3 33.58 26.58 11.47
C GLY A 3 32.08 26.40 11.53
N ILE A 4 31.61 25.55 12.44
CA ILE A 4 30.20 25.50 12.86
C ILE A 4 30.00 26.65 13.83
N LEU A 5 29.22 27.66 13.42
CA LEU A 5 28.84 28.78 14.28
C LEU A 5 27.42 28.53 14.82
N ILE A 6 27.32 28.14 16.09
CA ILE A 6 26.04 28.16 16.82
C ILE A 6 25.85 29.61 17.31
N ILE A 7 25.06 30.40 16.58
CA ILE A 7 24.77 31.79 16.96
C ILE A 7 23.62 31.81 17.97
N LYS A 8 23.95 32.11 19.23
CA LYS A 8 23.09 32.91 20.10
C LYS A 8 23.59 34.36 20.02
N CYS A 9 22.65 35.29 19.80
CA CYS A 9 22.77 36.77 19.80
C CYS A 9 23.04 37.50 18.46
N GLN A 10 22.19 38.53 18.28
CA GLN A 10 22.16 39.65 17.31
C GLN A 10 21.91 39.35 15.82
N ALA A 11 20.89 40.03 15.29
CA ALA A 11 20.43 39.98 13.90
C ALA A 11 21.52 40.50 12.97
N THR A 12 22.27 39.58 12.38
CA THR A 12 23.19 39.84 11.29
C THR A 12 22.49 39.36 10.02
N VAL A 13 22.20 40.26 9.07
CA VAL A 13 21.60 39.87 7.78
C VAL A 13 22.69 39.24 6.93
N LEU A 14 22.58 37.93 6.69
CA LEU A 14 23.45 37.19 5.77
C LEU A 14 22.89 37.36 4.36
N ASN A 15 23.57 38.13 3.50
CA ASN A 15 23.14 38.32 2.10
C ASN A 15 23.42 37.10 1.21
N GLU A 16 24.36 36.23 1.62
CA GLU A 16 24.71 35.00 0.93
C GLU A 16 24.94 33.88 1.97
N GLY A 17 24.40 32.69 1.75
CA GLY A 17 24.59 31.57 2.66
C GLY A 17 23.72 30.35 2.33
N ILE A 18 24.03 29.23 2.99
CA ILE A 18 23.22 28.00 2.93
C ILE A 18 22.57 27.81 4.31
N LEU A 19 21.24 27.75 4.34
CA LEU A 19 20.48 27.48 5.57
C LEU A 19 20.12 25.99 5.65
N PHE A 20 20.60 25.32 6.70
CA PHE A 20 20.12 23.98 7.06
C PHE A 20 19.02 24.10 8.13
N CYS A 21 17.85 23.52 7.85
CA CYS A 21 16.70 23.55 8.75
C CYS A 21 16.03 22.17 8.78
N THR A 22 15.71 21.67 9.97
CA THR A 22 14.96 20.41 10.10
C THR A 22 13.46 20.64 9.88
N TYR A 23 12.74 19.61 9.43
CA TYR A 23 11.27 19.68 9.33
C TYR A 23 10.59 20.01 10.66
N ALA A 24 11.14 19.54 11.79
CA ALA A 24 10.61 19.83 13.12
C ALA A 24 10.72 21.33 13.43
N THR A 25 11.85 21.96 13.09
CA THR A 25 12.05 23.40 13.24
C THR A 25 11.16 24.18 12.27
N LEU A 26 11.08 23.76 11.00
CA LEU A 26 10.29 24.40 9.95
C LEU A 26 8.80 24.50 10.30
N ARG A 27 8.25 23.46 10.93
CA ARG A 27 6.85 23.35 11.35
C ARG A 27 6.46 24.29 12.50
N THR A 28 7.39 24.98 13.12
CA THR A 28 7.11 25.81 14.30
C THR A 28 6.25 27.01 13.92
N ASP A 29 4.98 26.99 14.35
CA ASP A 29 4.03 28.08 14.21
C ASP A 29 4.37 29.26 15.14
N GLU A 30 3.75 30.42 14.88
CA GLU A 30 3.89 31.62 15.71
C GLU A 30 3.44 31.38 17.15
N ARG A 31 4.23 31.86 18.12
CA ARG A 31 3.91 31.80 19.56
C ARG A 31 4.43 33.05 20.26
N GLU A 32 3.62 33.63 21.14
CA GLU A 32 4.02 34.71 22.06
C GLU A 32 4.75 35.88 21.36
N GLY A 33 4.25 36.34 20.21
CA GLY A 33 4.84 37.44 19.44
C GLY A 33 6.12 37.10 18.66
N LYS A 34 6.52 35.82 18.60
CA LYS A 34 7.64 35.35 17.77
C LYS A 34 7.13 34.79 16.44
N ALA A 35 7.54 35.40 15.34
CA ALA A 35 7.21 34.96 13.98
C ALA A 35 7.51 33.48 13.76
N SER A 36 6.63 32.79 13.02
CA SER A 36 6.83 31.39 12.63
C SER A 36 8.17 31.17 11.92
N ARG A 37 8.71 29.94 11.97
CA ARG A 37 10.01 29.66 11.32
C ARG A 37 9.97 29.89 9.82
N VAL A 38 8.87 29.54 9.16
CA VAL A 38 8.67 29.82 7.74
C VAL A 38 8.67 31.32 7.47
N GLN A 39 8.02 32.14 8.31
CA GLN A 39 8.04 33.60 8.11
C GLN A 39 9.46 34.16 8.21
N GLN A 40 10.25 33.74 9.20
CA GLN A 40 11.66 34.16 9.32
C GLN A 40 12.50 33.79 8.09
N ILE A 41 12.22 32.63 7.48
CA ILE A 41 12.88 32.21 6.24
C ILE A 41 12.42 33.09 5.06
N LEU A 42 11.12 33.38 4.95
CA LEU A 42 10.59 34.25 3.89
C LEU A 42 11.14 35.68 4.00
N ASP A 43 11.22 36.22 5.22
CA ASP A 43 11.79 37.55 5.47
C ASP A 43 13.28 37.61 5.10
N TRP A 44 14.00 36.50 5.28
CA TRP A 44 15.40 36.39 4.90
C TRP A 44 15.61 36.23 3.39
N LEU A 45 14.79 35.40 2.73
CA LEU A 45 14.92 35.12 1.30
C LEU A 45 14.35 36.25 0.42
N GLY A 46 13.32 36.95 0.89
CA GLY A 46 12.55 37.90 0.09
C GLY A 46 11.55 37.22 -0.86
N SER A 47 10.54 37.97 -1.32
CA SER A 47 9.49 37.44 -2.21
C SER A 47 9.98 37.13 -3.63
N GLU A 48 11.08 37.75 -4.06
CA GLU A 48 11.68 37.59 -5.39
C GLU A 48 12.82 36.57 -5.41
N PHE A 49 12.87 35.65 -4.43
CA PHE A 49 13.95 34.69 -4.34
C PHE A 49 13.92 33.66 -5.48
N GLU A 50 14.92 33.71 -6.35
CA GLU A 50 15.09 32.78 -7.48
C GLU A 50 16.06 31.61 -7.16
N GLY A 51 16.55 31.51 -5.93
CA GLY A 51 17.52 30.48 -5.52
C GLY A 51 16.92 29.08 -5.39
N VAL A 52 17.69 28.16 -4.79
CA VAL A 52 17.31 26.74 -4.70
C VAL A 52 16.83 26.38 -3.31
N ILE A 53 15.70 25.68 -3.23
CA ILE A 53 15.17 25.04 -2.03
C ILE A 53 15.24 23.53 -2.23
N VAL A 54 15.99 22.85 -1.36
CA VAL A 54 16.12 21.40 -1.37
C VAL A 54 15.34 20.81 -0.20
N PHE A 55 14.33 20.01 -0.50
CA PHE A 55 13.66 19.17 0.48
C PHE A 55 14.30 17.78 0.46
N ASP A 56 15.18 17.52 1.43
CA ASP A 56 15.78 16.20 1.62
C ASP A 56 14.82 15.28 2.39
N GLU A 57 14.75 14.01 2.01
CA GLU A 57 13.68 13.07 2.40
C GLU A 57 12.27 13.67 2.29
N ALA A 58 11.97 14.28 1.14
CA ALA A 58 10.74 15.03 0.87
C ALA A 58 9.44 14.27 1.17
N HIS A 59 9.47 12.93 1.16
CA HIS A 59 8.35 12.07 1.54
C HIS A 59 7.87 12.30 2.99
N ALA A 60 8.69 12.90 3.86
CA ALA A 60 8.28 13.37 5.18
C ALA A 60 7.11 14.38 5.14
N MET A 61 6.85 14.98 3.96
CA MET A 61 5.74 15.90 3.71
C MET A 61 4.50 15.23 3.10
N ALA A 62 4.45 13.89 2.94
CA ALA A 62 3.40 13.13 2.25
C ALA A 62 1.94 13.54 2.51
N ASN A 63 1.62 13.96 3.74
CA ASN A 63 0.27 14.37 4.14
C ASN A 63 0.07 15.90 4.13
N ALA A 64 0.63 16.62 3.15
CA ALA A 64 0.62 18.08 3.11
C ALA A 64 -0.78 18.71 2.87
N VAL A 65 -1.72 17.94 2.33
CA VAL A 65 -3.10 18.35 2.07
C VAL A 65 -4.06 17.42 2.83
N GLY A 66 -5.13 17.96 3.40
CA GLY A 66 -6.12 17.17 4.13
C GLY A 66 -6.89 16.24 3.21
N GLY A 67 -7.40 15.14 3.77
CA GLY A 67 -8.12 14.10 3.02
C GLY A 67 -9.45 13.70 3.68
N LYS A 68 -10.21 12.85 3.01
CA LYS A 68 -11.31 12.09 3.63
C LYS A 68 -10.85 10.65 3.82
N SER A 69 -11.07 10.12 5.01
CA SER A 69 -10.94 8.69 5.32
C SER A 69 -12.31 8.14 5.72
N ASP A 70 -12.44 6.82 5.79
CA ASP A 70 -13.62 6.13 6.34
C ASP A 70 -13.93 6.55 7.78
N ARG A 71 -12.96 7.17 8.48
CA ARG A 71 -13.08 7.69 9.85
C ARG A 71 -13.31 9.21 9.92
N GLY A 72 -13.56 9.87 8.80
CA GLY A 72 -13.79 11.33 8.70
C GLY A 72 -12.65 12.10 8.04
N GLN A 73 -12.67 13.44 8.18
CA GLN A 73 -11.64 14.31 7.61
C GLN A 73 -10.29 14.11 8.31
N VAL A 74 -9.24 13.87 7.52
CA VAL A 74 -7.85 13.79 7.99
C VAL A 74 -7.23 15.17 7.85
N ALA A 75 -6.80 15.75 8.96
CA ALA A 75 -6.10 17.02 8.96
C ALA A 75 -4.72 16.89 8.29
N ALA A 76 -4.34 17.90 7.51
CA ALA A 76 -3.02 17.96 6.88
C ALA A 76 -1.90 17.99 7.93
N SER A 77 -0.81 17.28 7.66
CA SER A 77 0.43 17.33 8.44
C SER A 77 0.93 18.77 8.50
N GLN A 78 1.18 19.25 9.71
CA GLN A 78 1.77 20.58 9.90
C GLN A 78 3.13 20.69 9.19
N GLN A 79 3.93 19.62 9.08
CA GLN A 79 5.19 19.62 8.32
C GLN A 79 4.93 19.86 6.83
N GLY A 80 4.01 19.10 6.25
CA GLY A 80 3.66 19.23 4.84
C GLY A 80 3.03 20.59 4.53
N ARG A 81 2.18 21.13 5.41
CA ARG A 81 1.63 22.48 5.30
C ARG A 81 2.72 23.55 5.30
N ALA A 82 3.70 23.46 6.21
CA ALA A 82 4.80 24.41 6.27
C ALA A 82 5.66 24.35 4.98
N GLY A 83 5.93 23.14 4.47
CA GLY A 83 6.61 22.94 3.20
C GLY A 83 5.86 23.55 2.01
N LEU A 84 4.57 23.29 1.87
CA LEU A 84 3.74 23.87 0.79
C LEU A 84 3.64 25.40 0.90
N ARG A 85 3.49 25.93 2.12
CA ARG A 85 3.44 27.39 2.35
C ARG A 85 4.71 28.07 1.86
N LEU A 86 5.88 27.47 2.13
CA LEU A 86 7.16 27.97 1.64
C LEU A 86 7.23 27.95 0.10
N GLN A 87 6.77 26.86 -0.53
CA GLN A 87 6.74 26.74 -1.99
C GLN A 87 5.79 27.75 -2.66
N HIS A 88 4.63 28.02 -2.06
CA HIS A 88 3.64 28.98 -2.60
C HIS A 88 4.07 30.43 -2.44
N ALA A 89 4.72 30.74 -1.32
CA ALA A 89 5.19 32.09 -1.03
C ALA A 89 6.41 32.50 -1.89
N LEU A 90 7.12 31.54 -2.49
CA LEU A 90 8.31 31.76 -3.31
C LEU A 90 8.12 31.18 -4.72
N PRO A 91 7.32 31.83 -5.58
CA PRO A 91 6.91 31.30 -6.89
C PRO A 91 8.06 31.18 -7.89
N ASP A 92 9.15 31.94 -7.72
CA ASP A 92 10.32 31.91 -8.61
C ASP A 92 11.46 31.01 -8.09
N ALA A 93 11.34 30.50 -6.85
CA ALA A 93 12.33 29.61 -6.27
C ALA A 93 12.33 28.25 -6.98
N ARG A 94 13.54 27.74 -7.25
CA ARG A 94 13.78 26.41 -7.81
C ARG A 94 13.66 25.37 -6.70
N VAL A 95 12.78 24.38 -6.87
CA VAL A 95 12.53 23.35 -5.85
C VAL A 95 13.10 22.00 -6.28
N VAL A 96 13.89 21.39 -5.42
CA VAL A 96 14.42 20.02 -5.58
C VAL A 96 13.83 19.14 -4.49
N TYR A 97 13.22 18.02 -4.90
CA TYR A 97 12.73 16.99 -3.98
C TYR A 97 13.72 15.83 -3.98
N GLY A 98 14.51 15.69 -2.91
CA GLY A 98 15.35 14.54 -2.66
C GLY A 98 14.58 13.50 -1.86
N SER A 99 14.44 12.28 -2.36
CA SER A 99 13.81 11.19 -1.61
C SER A 99 14.25 9.84 -2.19
N ALA A 100 14.69 8.93 -1.33
CA ALA A 100 15.02 7.56 -1.76
C ALA A 100 13.78 6.73 -2.10
N THR A 101 12.63 7.08 -1.50
CA THR A 101 11.39 6.31 -1.55
C THR A 101 10.27 7.02 -2.31
N GLY A 102 10.49 8.27 -2.76
CA GLY A 102 9.53 9.06 -3.54
C GLY A 102 8.20 9.22 -2.80
N ALA A 103 7.27 8.30 -3.02
CA ALA A 103 5.99 8.19 -2.35
C ALA A 103 5.67 6.71 -2.08
N THR A 104 4.99 6.42 -0.97
CA THR A 104 4.52 5.05 -0.67
C THR A 104 3.17 4.76 -1.32
N GLU A 105 2.28 5.75 -1.36
CA GLU A 105 1.01 5.72 -2.07
C GLU A 105 0.92 6.96 -2.99
N ILE A 106 0.08 6.94 -4.03
CA ILE A 106 -0.06 8.06 -4.99
C ILE A 106 -0.42 9.36 -4.28
N ASP A 107 -1.29 9.24 -3.28
CA ASP A 107 -1.80 10.38 -2.53
C ASP A 107 -0.67 11.14 -1.81
N ASP A 108 0.42 10.45 -1.46
CA ASP A 108 1.58 11.01 -0.78
C ASP A 108 2.37 12.00 -1.66
N LEU A 109 2.20 12.00 -2.98
CA LEU A 109 2.90 12.94 -3.88
C LEU A 109 2.43 14.40 -3.74
N CYS A 110 1.47 14.70 -2.86
CA CYS A 110 0.89 16.04 -2.73
C CYS A 110 1.89 17.13 -2.35
N TYR A 111 3.02 16.78 -1.72
CA TYR A 111 4.08 17.74 -1.40
C TYR A 111 4.84 18.25 -2.64
N ALA A 112 4.77 17.51 -3.76
CA ALA A 112 5.52 17.77 -4.98
C ALA A 112 4.73 18.63 -5.99
N GLN A 113 3.98 19.62 -5.50
CA GLN A 113 3.05 20.42 -6.32
C GLN A 113 3.75 21.14 -7.49
N ARG A 114 5.03 21.49 -7.34
CA ARG A 114 5.83 22.14 -8.41
C ARG A 114 6.13 21.25 -9.62
N LEU A 115 5.83 19.94 -9.55
CA LEU A 115 5.88 19.06 -10.73
C LEU A 115 4.73 19.32 -11.71
N GLY A 116 3.68 20.02 -11.28
CA GLY A 116 2.56 20.41 -12.15
C GLY A 116 1.61 19.29 -12.55
N LEU A 117 1.69 18.11 -11.91
CA LEU A 117 0.93 16.89 -12.24
C LEU A 117 -0.59 17.05 -12.30
N TRP A 118 -1.12 18.10 -11.66
CA TRP A 118 -2.53 18.47 -11.70
C TRP A 118 -2.68 19.99 -11.62
N GLY A 119 -3.79 20.50 -12.15
CA GLY A 119 -4.12 21.94 -12.11
C GLY A 119 -3.25 22.82 -13.02
N GLY A 120 -2.27 22.24 -13.72
CA GLY A 120 -1.46 22.89 -14.74
C GLY A 120 -2.00 22.69 -16.15
N ALA A 121 -1.38 23.34 -17.14
CA ALA A 121 -1.73 23.20 -18.55
C ALA A 121 -1.12 21.94 -19.21
N ASP A 122 -0.02 21.43 -18.65
CA ASP A 122 0.80 20.36 -19.25
C ASP A 122 0.18 18.95 -19.09
N PHE A 123 -0.75 18.77 -18.15
CA PHE A 123 -1.39 17.49 -17.85
C PHE A 123 -2.91 17.58 -17.87
N PRO A 124 -3.62 16.48 -18.23
CA PRO A 124 -5.05 16.52 -18.44
C PRO A 124 -5.87 16.59 -17.13
N PHE A 125 -5.24 16.51 -15.96
CA PHE A 125 -5.91 16.44 -14.66
C PHE A 125 -6.18 17.83 -14.08
N ALA A 126 -7.46 18.17 -13.90
CA ALA A 126 -7.86 19.46 -13.36
C ALA A 126 -7.64 19.54 -11.85
N THR A 127 -7.78 18.39 -11.15
CA THR A 127 -7.65 18.32 -9.69
C THR A 127 -6.79 17.13 -9.27
N ARG A 128 -6.23 17.20 -8.06
CA ARG A 128 -5.50 16.08 -7.44
C ARG A 128 -6.35 14.82 -7.35
N ALA A 129 -7.61 14.94 -6.93
CA ALA A 129 -8.51 13.79 -6.76
C ALA A 129 -8.71 13.03 -8.08
N GLU A 130 -8.82 13.76 -9.18
CA GLU A 130 -8.92 13.19 -10.52
C GLU A 130 -7.63 12.45 -10.93
N PHE A 131 -6.47 13.05 -10.67
CA PHE A 131 -5.17 12.39 -10.92
C PHE A 131 -5.02 11.10 -10.10
N VAL A 132 -5.29 11.15 -8.79
CA VAL A 132 -5.18 10.00 -7.89
C VAL A 132 -6.08 8.86 -8.37
N ALA A 133 -7.37 9.12 -8.61
CA ALA A 133 -8.32 8.11 -9.07
C ALA A 133 -7.90 7.47 -10.41
N ALA A 134 -7.38 8.28 -11.35
CA ALA A 134 -6.96 7.80 -12.66
C ALA A 134 -5.75 6.86 -12.58
N ILE A 135 -4.80 7.16 -11.69
CA ILE A 135 -3.61 6.32 -11.48
C ILE A 135 -3.95 5.08 -10.64
N GLU A 136 -4.78 5.19 -9.59
CA GLU A 136 -5.23 4.06 -8.78
C GLU A 136 -5.98 3.01 -9.60
N THR A 137 -6.83 3.45 -10.54
CA THR A 137 -7.56 2.55 -11.45
C THR A 137 -6.62 1.71 -12.32
N GLY A 138 -5.47 2.27 -12.70
CA GLY A 138 -4.45 1.54 -13.46
C GLY A 138 -3.49 0.69 -12.59
N GLY A 139 -3.64 0.75 -11.27
CA GLY A 139 -2.87 -0.02 -10.30
C GLY A 139 -1.36 0.25 -10.32
N VAL A 140 -0.57 -0.72 -9.86
CA VAL A 140 0.90 -0.60 -9.76
C VAL A 140 1.56 -0.34 -11.12
N ALA A 141 0.96 -0.84 -12.21
CA ALA A 141 1.49 -0.66 -13.56
C ALA A 141 1.35 0.80 -14.06
N ALA A 142 0.31 1.52 -13.61
CA ALA A 142 0.19 2.96 -13.84
C ALA A 142 1.25 3.76 -13.06
N MET A 143 1.68 3.29 -11.88
CA MET A 143 2.79 3.90 -11.14
C MET A 143 4.12 3.82 -11.88
N GLU A 144 4.37 2.67 -12.51
CA GLU A 144 5.56 2.46 -13.34
C GLU A 144 5.57 3.42 -14.55
N VAL A 145 4.40 3.62 -15.18
CA VAL A 145 4.22 4.60 -16.25
C VAL A 145 4.44 6.02 -15.76
N LEU A 146 3.87 6.41 -14.61
CA LEU A 146 4.08 7.72 -14.01
C LEU A 146 5.57 7.99 -13.77
N ALA A 147 6.28 7.03 -13.16
CA ALA A 147 7.70 7.15 -12.88
C ALA A 147 8.55 7.28 -14.16
N ARG A 148 8.23 6.49 -15.20
CA ARG A 148 8.88 6.57 -16.50
C ARG A 148 8.61 7.91 -17.17
N ASP A 149 7.36 8.36 -17.19
CA ASP A 149 6.95 9.59 -17.86
C ASP A 149 7.55 10.82 -17.18
N LEU A 150 7.62 10.85 -15.85
CA LEU A 150 8.34 11.87 -15.09
C LEU A 150 9.82 11.95 -15.52
N LYS A 151 10.48 10.81 -15.75
CA LYS A 151 11.88 10.78 -16.25
C LYS A 151 11.98 11.28 -17.68
N SER A 152 11.09 10.84 -18.57
CA SER A 152 11.03 11.29 -19.97
C SER A 152 10.74 12.79 -20.11
N LEU A 153 10.02 13.38 -19.14
CA LEU A 153 9.75 14.81 -19.07
C LEU A 153 10.88 15.61 -18.40
N GLY A 154 11.95 14.96 -17.93
CA GLY A 154 13.04 15.60 -17.19
C GLY A 154 12.64 16.10 -15.79
N LEU A 155 11.47 15.67 -15.28
CA LEU A 155 10.95 16.04 -13.97
C LEU A 155 11.48 15.14 -12.83
N SER A 156 12.08 14.01 -13.18
CA SER A 156 12.64 13.06 -12.22
C SER A 156 13.94 12.44 -12.73
N ALA A 157 14.90 12.26 -11.81
CA ALA A 157 16.09 11.46 -12.03
C ALA A 157 16.23 10.47 -10.87
N ALA A 158 16.43 9.19 -11.20
CA ALA A 158 16.62 8.15 -10.20
C ALA A 158 17.72 7.19 -10.67
N ARG A 159 18.63 6.86 -9.75
CA ARG A 159 19.65 5.81 -9.92
C ARG A 159 19.42 4.75 -8.87
N SER A 160 19.57 3.49 -9.25
CA SER A 160 19.44 2.35 -8.34
C SER A 160 20.80 1.68 -8.16
N LEU A 161 21.07 1.25 -6.93
CA LEU A 161 22.16 0.31 -6.69
C LEU A 161 21.78 -1.05 -7.28
N SER A 162 22.75 -1.75 -7.86
CA SER A 162 22.56 -3.14 -8.28
C SER A 162 22.30 -4.02 -7.06
N TYR A 163 21.39 -4.98 -7.20
CA TYR A 163 21.18 -6.09 -6.25
C TYR A 163 21.83 -7.38 -6.76
N ASP A 164 22.64 -7.30 -7.80
CA ASP A 164 23.41 -8.43 -8.30
C ASP A 164 24.30 -9.01 -7.18
N GLY A 165 24.25 -10.33 -7.04
CA GLY A 165 24.91 -11.09 -5.95
C GLY A 165 24.31 -10.92 -4.55
N VAL A 166 23.24 -10.14 -4.35
CA VAL A 166 22.52 -10.11 -3.07
C VAL A 166 21.72 -11.40 -2.92
N GLU A 167 21.93 -12.09 -1.79
CA GLU A 167 21.21 -13.32 -1.44
C GLU A 167 20.14 -13.04 -0.38
N TYR A 168 19.11 -13.89 -0.35
CA TYR A 168 17.96 -13.79 0.53
C TYR A 168 17.67 -15.15 1.13
N GLU A 169 17.40 -15.19 2.43
CA GLU A 169 16.94 -16.40 3.10
C GLU A 169 15.92 -16.08 4.20
N VAL A 170 15.14 -17.08 4.57
CA VAL A 170 14.18 -17.00 5.68
C VAL A 170 14.64 -17.95 6.77
N LEU A 171 14.79 -17.44 7.98
CA LEU A 171 15.01 -18.25 9.18
C LEU A 171 13.71 -18.26 9.98
N GLU A 172 12.99 -19.37 9.89
CA GLU A 172 11.77 -19.59 10.66
C GLU A 172 12.11 -20.20 12.02
N HIS A 173 11.62 -19.58 13.09
CA HIS A 173 11.63 -20.10 14.43
C HIS A 173 10.34 -20.88 14.71
N GLU A 174 10.48 -22.18 14.93
CA GLU A 174 9.39 -23.01 15.44
C GLU A 174 9.23 -22.78 16.94
N LEU A 175 8.07 -22.27 17.37
CA LEU A 175 7.78 -22.12 18.79
C LEU A 175 7.79 -23.49 19.47
N SER A 176 8.60 -23.62 20.52
CA SER A 176 8.57 -24.78 21.41
C SER A 176 7.23 -24.89 22.15
N ALA A 177 6.91 -26.08 22.65
CA ALA A 177 5.70 -26.32 23.45
C ALA A 177 5.57 -25.35 24.64
N GLU A 178 6.71 -25.00 25.26
CA GLU A 178 6.76 -24.04 26.35
C GLU A 178 6.47 -22.61 25.89
N GLN A 179 7.05 -22.17 24.77
CA GLN A 179 6.75 -20.85 24.20
C GLN A 179 5.29 -20.74 23.78
N THR A 180 4.72 -21.79 23.19
CA THR A 180 3.28 -21.86 22.87
C THR A 180 2.43 -21.72 24.13
N ARG A 181 2.77 -22.43 25.21
CA ARG A 181 2.08 -22.32 26.50
C ARG A 181 2.15 -20.90 27.08
N ILE A 182 3.31 -20.26 27.02
CA ILE A 182 3.51 -18.87 27.45
C ILE A 182 2.66 -17.92 26.60
N TYR A 183 2.70 -18.08 25.27
CA TYR A 183 1.92 -17.28 24.33
C TYR A 183 0.42 -17.39 24.63
N ASP A 184 -0.09 -18.61 24.75
CA ASP A 184 -1.51 -18.88 25.02
C ASP A 184 -1.93 -18.32 26.38
N SER A 185 -1.06 -18.37 27.40
CA SER A 185 -1.33 -17.75 28.71
C SER A 185 -1.49 -16.23 28.60
N TYR A 186 -0.71 -15.57 27.75
CA TYR A 186 -0.88 -14.15 27.46
C TYR A 186 -2.12 -13.87 26.61
N ALA A 187 -2.43 -14.71 25.62
CA ALA A 187 -3.67 -14.60 24.84
C ALA A 187 -4.90 -14.66 25.75
N ASP A 188 -4.92 -15.61 26.69
CA ASP A 188 -5.98 -15.73 27.70
C ASP A 188 -6.09 -14.48 28.58
N ALA A 189 -4.95 -13.97 29.06
CA ALA A 189 -4.96 -12.75 29.86
C ALA A 189 -5.53 -11.56 29.08
N PHE A 190 -5.16 -11.38 27.81
CA PHE A 190 -5.73 -10.34 26.96
C PHE A 190 -7.21 -10.53 26.67
N GLN A 191 -7.70 -11.77 26.61
CA GLN A 191 -9.13 -12.05 26.53
C GLN A 191 -9.88 -11.58 27.79
N ILE A 192 -9.32 -11.85 28.96
CA ILE A 192 -9.89 -11.41 30.24
C ILE A 192 -9.88 -9.87 30.31
N ILE A 193 -8.81 -9.21 29.84
CA ILE A 193 -8.76 -7.73 29.75
C ILE A 193 -9.84 -7.21 28.81
N HIS A 194 -10.04 -7.84 27.65
CA HIS A 194 -11.08 -7.43 26.69
C HIS A 194 -12.49 -7.50 27.29
N ASN A 195 -12.81 -8.60 27.96
CA ASN A 195 -14.10 -8.79 28.63
C ASN A 195 -14.29 -7.77 29.76
N ASN A 196 -13.26 -7.53 30.58
CA ASN A 196 -13.32 -6.55 31.66
C ASN A 196 -13.33 -5.10 31.15
N LEU A 197 -12.75 -4.81 29.98
CA LEU A 197 -12.81 -3.48 29.36
C LEU A 197 -14.27 -3.11 29.05
N THR A 198 -15.05 -4.05 28.52
CA THR A 198 -16.49 -3.84 28.26
C THR A 198 -17.24 -3.57 29.57
N ALA A 199 -17.06 -4.44 30.57
CA ALA A 199 -17.70 -4.26 31.88
C ALA A 199 -17.26 -2.98 32.60
N ALA A 200 -16.00 -2.57 32.47
CA ALA A 200 -15.48 -1.34 33.05
C ALA A 200 -16.06 -0.10 32.36
N MET A 201 -16.26 -0.12 31.04
CA MET A 201 -16.96 0.97 30.34
C MET A 201 -18.41 1.10 30.78
N GLU A 202 -19.10 -0.02 31.05
CA GLU A 202 -20.45 -0.03 31.60
C GLU A 202 -20.47 0.54 33.03
N ALA A 203 -19.61 0.02 33.92
CA ALA A 203 -19.51 0.50 35.30
C ALA A 203 -19.06 1.96 35.42
N ALA A 204 -18.38 2.49 34.40
CA ALA A 204 -17.95 3.88 34.29
C ALA A 204 -19.01 4.79 33.65
N ASN A 205 -20.19 4.27 33.26
CA ASN A 205 -21.22 4.97 32.49
C ASN A 205 -20.73 5.52 31.14
N ILE A 206 -19.71 4.91 30.53
CA ILE A 206 -19.29 5.20 29.14
C ILE A 206 -20.26 4.52 28.16
N THR A 207 -20.78 3.37 28.54
CA THR A 207 -21.85 2.61 27.88
C THR A 207 -22.97 2.31 28.87
N GLY A 208 -24.21 2.23 28.41
CA GLY A 208 -25.38 1.96 29.23
C GLY A 208 -26.35 0.99 28.55
N SER A 209 -27.48 0.72 29.21
CA SER A 209 -28.50 -0.24 28.74
C SER A 209 -29.14 0.13 27.40
N SER A 210 -29.17 1.42 27.05
CA SER A 210 -29.71 1.96 25.80
C SER A 210 -28.66 2.24 24.71
N GLY A 211 -27.37 1.93 24.96
CA GLY A 211 -26.30 2.08 23.97
C GLY A 211 -25.05 2.80 24.48
N THR A 212 -24.40 3.58 23.61
CA THR A 212 -23.14 4.27 23.94
C THR A 212 -23.42 5.67 24.48
N LEU A 213 -23.12 5.92 25.76
CA LEU A 213 -23.35 7.20 26.43
C LEU A 213 -22.23 8.23 26.16
N ASN A 214 -21.01 7.75 25.93
CA ASN A 214 -19.88 8.60 25.52
C ASN A 214 -19.06 7.93 24.40
N ARG A 215 -19.33 8.33 23.15
CA ARG A 215 -18.70 7.76 21.96
C ARG A 215 -17.19 8.03 21.89
N GLN A 216 -16.74 9.20 22.36
CA GLN A 216 -15.33 9.58 22.35
C GLN A 216 -14.53 8.76 23.36
N ALA A 217 -15.00 8.64 24.60
CA ALA A 217 -14.36 7.85 25.64
C ALA A 217 -14.30 6.36 25.26
N LYS A 218 -15.38 5.80 24.70
CA LYS A 218 -15.40 4.42 24.18
C LYS A 218 -14.38 4.20 23.07
N SER A 219 -14.30 5.13 22.11
CA SER A 219 -13.33 5.06 21.01
C SER A 219 -11.89 5.14 21.51
N ALA A 220 -11.61 6.07 22.43
CA ALA A 220 -10.28 6.22 23.04
C ALA A 220 -9.85 4.97 23.80
N ALA A 221 -10.72 4.41 24.65
CA ALA A 221 -10.44 3.20 25.43
C ALA A 221 -10.14 1.99 24.53
N ARG A 222 -10.96 1.75 23.49
CA ARG A 222 -10.75 0.66 22.52
C ARG A 222 -9.47 0.85 21.70
N SER A 223 -9.20 2.08 21.26
CA SER A 223 -7.99 2.40 20.49
C SER A 223 -6.72 2.19 21.30
N ALA A 224 -6.72 2.62 22.57
CA ALA A 224 -5.60 2.44 23.49
C ALA A 224 -5.32 0.94 23.76
N PHE A 225 -6.37 0.16 24.03
CA PHE A 225 -6.26 -1.29 24.26
C PHE A 225 -5.64 -2.00 23.04
N GLU A 226 -6.21 -1.78 21.86
CA GLU A 226 -5.78 -2.47 20.64
C GLU A 226 -4.35 -2.10 20.24
N SER A 227 -3.96 -0.84 20.46
CA SER A 227 -2.59 -0.40 20.23
C SER A 227 -1.61 -1.04 21.22
N ALA A 228 -1.98 -1.19 22.49
CA ALA A 228 -1.16 -1.84 23.50
C ALA A 228 -0.99 -3.35 23.21
N LYS A 229 -2.10 -4.02 22.84
CA LYS A 229 -2.14 -5.43 22.45
C LYS A 229 -1.18 -5.74 21.30
N GLN A 230 -1.28 -4.99 20.20
CA GLN A 230 -0.42 -5.19 19.04
C GLN A 230 1.07 -5.01 19.37
N ARG A 231 1.42 -3.94 20.11
CA ARG A 231 2.81 -3.72 20.54
C ARG A 231 3.32 -4.84 21.43
N PHE A 232 2.49 -5.34 22.36
CA PHE A 232 2.86 -6.41 23.26
C PHE A 232 3.18 -7.71 22.49
N PHE A 233 2.26 -8.22 21.68
CA PHE A 233 2.45 -9.49 20.98
C PHE A 233 3.57 -9.43 19.94
N ASN A 234 3.77 -8.30 19.26
CA ASN A 234 4.93 -8.13 18.39
C ASN A 234 6.25 -8.24 19.14
N HIS A 235 6.35 -7.58 20.29
CA HIS A 235 7.56 -7.64 21.10
C HIS A 235 7.75 -9.04 21.69
N LEU A 236 6.66 -9.71 22.11
CA LEU A 236 6.69 -11.09 22.58
C LEU A 236 7.23 -12.05 21.51
N LEU A 237 6.67 -12.02 20.29
CA LEU A 237 7.12 -12.86 19.17
C LEU A 237 8.56 -12.57 18.78
N THR A 238 8.95 -11.29 18.74
CA THR A 238 10.34 -10.87 18.48
C THR A 238 11.30 -11.45 19.51
N SER A 239 10.89 -11.46 20.78
CA SER A 239 11.68 -12.03 21.88
C SER A 239 11.72 -13.56 21.80
N MET A 240 10.61 -14.21 21.43
CA MET A 240 10.52 -15.67 21.30
C MET A 240 11.37 -16.22 20.16
N LYS A 241 11.51 -15.51 19.03
CA LYS A 241 12.34 -15.95 17.89
C LYS A 241 13.83 -15.64 18.01
N THR A 242 14.22 -14.86 19.02
CA THR A 242 15.62 -14.47 19.26
C THR A 242 16.57 -15.67 19.46
N PRO A 243 16.21 -16.78 20.14
CA PRO A 243 17.09 -17.93 20.29
C PRO A 243 17.58 -18.54 18.96
N SER A 244 16.72 -18.66 17.94
CA SER A 244 17.14 -19.11 16.60
C SER A 244 18.13 -18.13 15.96
N LEU A 245 17.91 -16.82 16.14
CA LEU A 245 18.82 -15.79 15.67
C LEU A 245 20.19 -15.87 16.38
N LEU A 246 20.24 -16.12 17.70
CA LEU A 246 21.50 -16.26 18.43
C LEU A 246 22.34 -17.42 17.86
N GLY A 247 21.70 -18.58 17.61
CA GLY A 247 22.36 -19.72 17.00
C GLY A 247 22.88 -19.43 15.59
N ALA A 248 22.10 -18.71 14.78
CA ALA A 248 22.50 -18.32 13.43
C ALA A 248 23.68 -17.33 13.43
N ILE A 249 23.65 -16.31 14.29
CA ILE A 249 24.76 -15.35 14.44
C ILE A 249 26.05 -16.06 14.85
N ALA A 250 25.98 -17.01 15.80
CA ALA A 250 27.16 -17.75 16.22
C ALA A 250 27.79 -18.52 15.05
N ALA A 251 26.98 -19.20 14.24
CA ALA A 251 27.44 -19.90 13.04
C ALA A 251 28.01 -18.94 11.98
N ASP A 252 27.39 -17.78 11.78
CA ASP A 252 27.87 -16.76 10.84
C ASP A 252 29.24 -16.19 11.25
N LEU A 253 29.43 -15.96 12.55
CA LEU A 253 30.71 -15.50 13.10
C LEU A 253 31.81 -16.56 12.92
N GLU A 254 31.50 -17.84 13.15
CA GLU A 254 32.42 -18.97 12.89
C GLU A 254 32.78 -19.08 11.40
N ALA A 255 31.83 -18.79 10.51
CA ALA A 255 32.07 -18.70 9.06
C ALA A 255 32.86 -17.44 8.63
N GLY A 256 33.25 -16.58 9.58
CA GLY A 256 34.00 -15.36 9.33
C GLY A 256 33.17 -14.22 8.73
N HIS A 257 31.85 -14.26 8.91
CA HIS A 257 30.93 -13.19 8.51
C HIS A 257 30.75 -12.16 9.64
N ALA A 258 30.05 -11.06 9.35
CA ALA A 258 29.66 -10.06 10.33
C ALA A 258 28.13 -9.95 10.34
N ALA A 259 27.54 -10.02 11.54
CA ALA A 259 26.09 -9.97 11.72
C ALA A 259 25.62 -8.52 11.87
N VAL A 260 24.51 -8.19 11.21
CA VAL A 260 23.86 -6.87 11.28
C VAL A 260 22.38 -7.08 11.55
N ILE A 261 21.92 -6.65 12.72
CA ILE A 261 20.58 -6.92 13.22
C ILE A 261 19.77 -5.63 13.16
N GLN A 262 18.65 -5.67 12.45
CA GLN A 262 17.68 -4.58 12.39
C GLN A 262 16.49 -4.86 13.31
N ILE A 263 16.23 -3.93 14.24
CA ILE A 263 15.13 -4.02 15.21
C ILE A 263 14.39 -2.67 15.32
N VAL A 264 13.11 -2.70 15.70
CA VAL A 264 12.31 -1.48 15.94
C VAL A 264 12.11 -1.24 17.43
N SER A 265 11.74 -2.29 18.16
CA SER A 265 11.42 -2.27 19.58
C SER A 265 12.70 -2.44 20.42
N THR A 266 13.28 -1.33 20.86
CA THR A 266 14.53 -1.32 21.64
C THR A 266 14.33 -1.57 23.15
N GLY A 267 13.09 -1.53 23.64
CA GLY A 267 12.81 -1.62 25.08
C GLY A 267 13.25 -0.40 25.91
N GLU A 268 13.62 0.72 25.27
CA GLU A 268 14.12 1.93 25.95
C GLU A 268 13.11 2.51 26.97
N ALA A 269 11.90 2.88 26.50
CA ALA A 269 10.88 3.48 27.36
C ALA A 269 10.44 2.55 28.50
N LEU A 270 10.50 1.25 28.23
CA LEU A 270 10.25 0.18 29.19
C LEU A 270 11.34 0.16 30.27
N THR A 271 12.61 0.12 29.86
CA THR A 271 13.78 0.12 30.75
C THR A 271 13.77 1.37 31.62
N GLU A 272 13.62 2.56 31.02
CA GLU A 272 13.64 3.84 31.73
C GLU A 272 12.53 3.94 32.79
N ARG A 273 11.31 3.49 32.47
CA ARG A 273 10.20 3.51 33.44
C ARG A 273 10.49 2.61 34.64
N ARG A 274 11.00 1.39 34.40
CA ARG A 274 11.33 0.46 35.49
C ARG A 274 12.50 0.96 36.33
N LEU A 275 13.55 1.48 35.71
CA LEU A 275 14.68 2.04 36.44
C LEU A 275 14.31 3.26 37.29
N ALA A 276 13.28 4.03 36.89
CA ALA A 276 12.78 5.15 37.70
C ALA A 276 12.10 4.71 39.02
N GLU A 277 11.66 3.45 39.10
CA GLU A 277 11.04 2.85 40.30
C GLU A 277 12.10 2.21 41.23
N ILE A 278 13.34 2.05 40.77
CA ILE A 278 14.42 1.35 41.48
C ILE A 278 15.45 2.37 42.00
N PRO A 279 15.78 2.37 43.31
CA PRO A 279 16.84 3.21 43.85
C PRO A 279 18.18 3.00 43.11
N THR A 280 18.89 4.09 42.84
CA THR A 280 20.18 4.03 42.10
C THR A 280 21.25 3.19 42.78
N GLU A 281 21.13 2.97 44.10
CA GLU A 281 22.05 2.12 44.90
C GLU A 281 21.93 0.64 44.51
N GLU A 282 20.77 0.21 44.03
CA GLU A 282 20.47 -1.16 43.61
C GLU A 282 20.82 -1.41 42.14
N TRP A 283 21.27 -0.40 41.39
CA TRP A 283 21.55 -0.52 39.96
C TRP A 283 22.70 -1.46 39.62
N ASN A 284 23.54 -1.83 40.60
CA ASN A 284 24.61 -2.81 40.41
C ASN A 284 24.15 -4.26 40.67
N ASP A 285 22.89 -4.47 41.08
CA ASP A 285 22.31 -5.78 41.34
C ASP A 285 20.78 -5.76 41.10
N ILE A 286 20.40 -5.56 39.84
CA ILE A 286 19.00 -5.58 39.45
C ILE A 286 18.51 -7.03 39.34
N GLN A 287 17.51 -7.34 40.16
CA GLN A 287 16.82 -8.64 40.18
C GLN A 287 15.37 -8.54 39.67
N VAL A 288 15.02 -7.43 39.01
CA VAL A 288 13.68 -7.18 38.48
C VAL A 288 13.66 -7.39 36.98
N ASP A 289 12.66 -8.13 36.51
CA ASP A 289 12.43 -8.36 35.09
C ASP A 289 12.04 -7.08 34.36
N VAL A 290 12.68 -6.83 33.21
CA VAL A 290 12.30 -5.78 32.26
C VAL A 290 11.84 -6.46 30.97
N THR A 291 10.53 -6.60 30.79
CA THR A 291 9.94 -7.46 29.76
C THR A 291 8.85 -6.74 28.96
N PRO A 292 8.34 -7.33 27.87
CA PRO A 292 7.18 -6.79 27.17
C PRO A 292 5.93 -6.65 28.06
N ARG A 293 5.79 -7.45 29.13
CA ARG A 293 4.66 -7.45 30.08
C ARG A 293 4.35 -6.06 30.62
N GLU A 294 5.38 -5.29 30.92
CA GLU A 294 5.29 -3.91 31.41
C GLU A 294 4.53 -2.96 30.47
N ASN A 295 4.52 -3.20 29.15
CA ASN A 295 3.71 -2.40 28.24
C ASN A 295 2.21 -2.61 28.50
N CYS A 296 1.81 -3.84 28.83
CA CYS A 296 0.44 -4.16 29.19
C CYS A 296 0.09 -3.61 30.58
N LEU A 297 0.99 -3.76 31.56
CA LEU A 297 0.81 -3.17 32.89
C LEU A 297 0.67 -1.64 32.84
N SER A 298 1.51 -0.98 32.04
CA SER A 298 1.43 0.47 31.80
C SER A 298 0.10 0.87 31.17
N TYR A 299 -0.45 0.07 30.26
CA TYR A 299 -1.79 0.32 29.72
C TYR A 299 -2.85 0.19 30.81
N LEU A 300 -2.79 -0.87 31.62
CA LEU A 300 -3.76 -1.08 32.69
C LEU A 300 -3.75 0.06 33.71
N MET A 301 -2.56 0.52 34.12
CA MET A 301 -2.42 1.59 35.11
C MET A 301 -2.89 2.96 34.59
N ASN A 302 -2.59 3.29 33.33
CA ASN A 302 -2.71 4.67 32.82
C ASN A 302 -3.85 4.88 31.83
N SER A 303 -4.44 3.81 31.27
CA SER A 303 -5.38 3.92 30.15
C SER A 303 -6.59 3.00 30.25
N PHE A 304 -6.63 2.09 31.22
CA PHE A 304 -7.84 1.32 31.50
C PHE A 304 -8.93 2.25 32.04
N PRO A 305 -10.19 2.13 31.59
CA PRO A 305 -11.23 3.10 31.94
C PRO A 305 -11.68 2.92 33.40
N THR A 306 -11.02 3.64 34.30
CA THR A 306 -11.37 3.69 35.74
C THR A 306 -12.05 4.99 36.14
N GLN A 307 -12.07 6.01 35.29
CA GLN A 307 -12.75 7.28 35.58
C GLN A 307 -14.27 7.10 35.55
N LEU A 308 -14.95 7.61 36.57
CA LEU A 308 -16.41 7.61 36.65
C LEU A 308 -16.99 8.72 35.78
N TYR A 309 -18.05 8.41 35.03
CA TYR A 309 -18.85 9.39 34.32
C TYR A 309 -20.25 9.48 34.95
N GLU A 310 -20.82 10.67 34.99
CA GLU A 310 -22.22 10.89 35.37
C GLU A 310 -23.07 11.05 34.12
N GLU A 311 -24.28 10.49 34.15
CA GLU A 311 -25.26 10.68 33.10
C GLU A 311 -25.88 12.08 33.16
N TYR A 312 -26.12 12.68 32.01
CA TYR A 312 -26.87 13.92 31.87
C TYR A 312 -27.73 13.88 30.60
N SER A 313 -28.87 14.56 30.64
CA SER A 313 -29.68 14.79 29.45
C SER A 313 -29.20 16.04 28.73
N ASP A 314 -28.99 15.95 27.42
CA ASP A 314 -28.82 17.14 26.60
C ASP A 314 -30.16 17.86 26.35
N SER A 315 -30.11 18.98 25.63
CA SER A 315 -31.29 19.79 25.27
C SER A 315 -32.27 19.10 24.32
N GLU A 316 -31.87 17.99 23.69
CA GLU A 316 -32.68 17.18 22.76
C GLU A 316 -33.29 15.95 23.45
N GLY A 317 -33.01 15.74 24.75
CA GLY A 317 -33.48 14.59 25.52
C GLY A 317 -32.62 13.33 25.38
N ASN A 318 -31.44 13.43 24.75
CA ASN A 318 -30.52 12.31 24.66
C ASN A 318 -29.74 12.15 25.96
N ILE A 319 -29.63 10.92 26.46
CA ILE A 319 -28.82 10.59 27.63
C ILE A 319 -27.37 10.42 27.19
N LEU A 320 -26.49 11.29 27.71
CA LEU A 320 -25.05 11.29 27.48
C LEU A 320 -24.31 11.18 28.81
N SER A 321 -23.01 10.94 28.80
CA SER A 321 -22.22 10.94 30.04
C SER A 321 -20.97 11.83 29.99
N ARG A 322 -20.68 12.47 31.13
CA ARG A 322 -19.55 13.41 31.29
C ARG A 322 -18.68 13.02 32.49
N PRO A 323 -17.37 13.31 32.46
CA PRO A 323 -16.46 12.91 33.53
C PRO A 323 -16.83 13.56 34.86
N VAL A 324 -16.82 12.77 35.93
CA VAL A 324 -17.00 13.26 37.30
C VAL A 324 -15.65 13.73 37.84
N SER A 325 -15.64 14.94 38.43
CA SER A 325 -14.51 15.49 39.16
C SER A 325 -14.90 15.77 40.62
N ASP A 326 -13.95 15.65 41.53
CA ASP A 326 -14.12 16.06 42.93
C ASP A 326 -14.07 17.59 43.09
N ALA A 327 -14.21 18.08 44.33
CA ALA A 327 -14.20 19.51 44.64
C ALA A 327 -12.89 20.22 44.29
N ASP A 328 -11.78 19.49 44.20
CA ASP A 328 -10.45 20.00 43.85
C ASP A 328 -10.15 19.85 42.34
N GLY A 329 -11.11 19.34 41.56
CA GLY A 329 -11.00 19.13 40.12
C GLY A 329 -10.36 17.80 39.72
N ASN A 330 -10.04 16.90 40.66
CA ASN A 330 -9.43 15.61 40.34
C ASN A 330 -10.47 14.61 39.81
N PRO A 331 -10.08 13.69 38.89
CA PRO A 331 -10.97 12.65 38.39
C PRO A 331 -11.49 11.72 39.50
N VAL A 332 -12.81 11.54 39.60
CA VAL A 332 -13.40 10.52 40.48
C VAL A 332 -13.30 9.14 39.83
N LEU A 333 -12.88 8.14 40.59
CA LEU A 333 -12.67 6.78 40.10
C LEU A 333 -13.84 5.85 40.41
N CYS A 334 -14.24 5.02 39.45
CA CYS A 334 -15.18 3.92 39.63
C CYS A 334 -14.50 2.77 40.39
N ARG A 335 -14.96 2.51 41.61
CA ARG A 335 -14.38 1.48 42.50
C ARG A 335 -14.40 0.08 41.89
N GLU A 336 -15.47 -0.28 41.18
CA GLU A 336 -15.58 -1.58 40.52
C GLU A 336 -14.57 -1.72 39.37
N ALA A 337 -14.44 -0.69 38.53
CA ALA A 337 -13.48 -0.67 37.44
C ALA A 337 -12.03 -0.76 37.95
N VAL A 338 -11.72 -0.08 39.06
CA VAL A 338 -10.41 -0.18 39.74
C VAL A 338 -10.16 -1.61 40.25
N ALA A 339 -11.12 -2.21 40.96
CA ALA A 339 -10.98 -3.58 41.47
C ALA A 339 -10.83 -4.63 40.36
N ARG A 340 -11.39 -4.39 39.17
CA ARG A 340 -11.19 -5.22 37.97
C ARG A 340 -9.78 -5.04 37.42
N ARG A 341 -9.32 -3.79 37.26
CA ARG A 341 -7.95 -3.48 36.83
C ARG A 341 -6.90 -4.16 37.73
N ASP A 342 -7.06 -4.05 39.04
CA ASP A 342 -6.04 -4.55 39.99
C ASP A 342 -5.94 -6.08 39.95
N ARG A 343 -7.07 -6.80 39.81
CA ARG A 343 -7.08 -8.25 39.57
C ARG A 343 -6.40 -8.66 38.26
N LEU A 344 -6.53 -7.85 37.20
CA LEU A 344 -5.83 -8.09 35.94
C LEU A 344 -4.31 -7.90 36.09
N ILE A 345 -3.89 -6.91 36.87
CA ILE A 345 -2.47 -6.66 37.17
C ILE A 345 -1.87 -7.86 37.92
N GLU A 346 -2.56 -8.40 38.92
CA GLU A 346 -2.12 -9.60 39.64
C GLU A 346 -1.95 -10.80 38.70
N THR A 347 -2.97 -11.09 37.88
CA THR A 347 -2.91 -12.20 36.90
C THR A 347 -1.74 -12.02 35.94
N LEU A 348 -1.56 -10.85 35.33
CA LEU A 348 -0.45 -10.58 34.42
C LEU A 348 0.91 -10.67 35.11
N GLY A 349 1.02 -10.18 36.36
CA GLY A 349 2.23 -10.24 37.16
C GLY A 349 2.70 -11.68 37.44
N SER A 350 1.78 -12.63 37.48
CA SER A 350 2.08 -14.06 37.68
C SER A 350 2.56 -14.79 36.42
N LEU A 351 2.44 -14.19 35.24
CA LEU A 351 2.82 -14.83 33.98
C LEU A 351 4.34 -14.83 33.76
N PRO A 352 4.89 -15.87 33.07
CA PRO A 352 6.32 -15.99 32.80
C PRO A 352 6.90 -14.77 32.07
N ALA A 353 8.01 -14.24 32.59
CA ALA A 353 8.74 -13.15 31.98
C ALA A 353 9.49 -13.61 30.73
N VAL A 354 9.38 -12.84 29.64
CA VAL A 354 10.17 -13.05 28.42
C VAL A 354 11.07 -11.82 28.22
N PRO A 355 12.40 -11.94 28.31
CA PRO A 355 13.31 -10.79 28.16
C PRO A 355 13.24 -10.17 26.76
N THR A 356 13.55 -8.88 26.64
CA THR A 356 13.57 -8.22 25.32
C THR A 356 14.64 -8.84 24.42
N ALA A 357 14.40 -8.86 23.10
CA ALA A 357 15.35 -9.42 22.14
C ALA A 357 16.74 -8.75 22.22
N LEU A 358 16.78 -7.43 22.38
CA LEU A 358 18.04 -6.68 22.50
C LEU A 358 18.82 -7.07 23.77
N ASP A 359 18.13 -7.24 24.90
CA ASP A 359 18.78 -7.69 26.13
C ASP A 359 19.28 -9.13 25.98
N GLN A 360 18.49 -10.04 25.39
CA GLN A 360 18.93 -11.41 25.11
C GLN A 360 20.22 -11.45 24.26
N ILE A 361 20.31 -10.64 23.21
CA ILE A 361 21.51 -10.53 22.34
C ILE A 361 22.71 -10.01 23.14
N ILE A 362 22.52 -8.94 23.92
CA ILE A 362 23.60 -8.36 24.74
C ILE A 362 24.05 -9.32 25.83
N HIS A 363 23.13 -10.04 26.48
CA HIS A 363 23.44 -11.00 27.54
C HIS A 363 24.16 -12.24 27.02
N HIS A 364 23.86 -12.66 25.78
CA HIS A 364 24.47 -13.82 25.15
C HIS A 364 25.89 -13.52 24.63
N PHE A 365 26.05 -12.45 23.84
CA PHE A 365 27.33 -12.14 23.18
C PHE A 365 28.21 -11.17 23.98
N GLY A 366 27.65 -10.48 24.97
CA GLY A 366 28.34 -9.46 25.75
C GLY A 366 28.48 -8.12 25.01
N THR A 367 28.82 -7.08 25.77
CA THR A 367 28.98 -5.72 25.26
C THR A 367 30.23 -5.53 24.40
N GLU A 368 31.22 -6.40 24.55
CA GLU A 368 32.48 -6.33 23.82
C GLU A 368 32.33 -6.79 22.37
N ALA A 369 31.45 -7.77 22.09
CA ALA A 369 31.23 -8.27 20.73
C ALA A 369 30.15 -7.49 19.96
N VAL A 370 29.21 -6.85 20.68
CA VAL A 370 28.02 -6.21 20.11
C VAL A 370 28.18 -4.70 20.04
N ALA A 371 28.11 -4.16 18.82
CA ALA A 371 27.98 -2.75 18.54
C ALA A 371 26.50 -2.32 18.58
N GLU A 372 26.11 -1.59 19.62
CA GLU A 372 24.72 -1.15 19.81
C GLU A 372 24.52 0.28 19.26
N ILE A 373 23.71 0.43 18.21
CA ILE A 373 23.36 1.71 17.58
C ILE A 373 21.85 1.93 17.72
N THR A 374 21.39 2.12 18.94
CA THR A 374 19.98 2.32 19.27
C THR A 374 19.74 3.69 19.93
N GLY A 375 18.47 4.00 20.24
CA GLY A 375 18.10 5.17 21.03
C GLY A 375 18.38 5.05 22.52
N ARG A 376 18.71 3.84 23.03
CA ARG A 376 18.79 3.59 24.48
C ARG A 376 19.87 4.44 25.16
N SER A 377 19.46 5.21 26.15
CA SER A 377 20.33 5.88 27.13
C SER A 377 20.95 4.93 28.14
N ARG A 378 20.30 3.80 28.42
CA ARG A 378 20.74 2.80 29.41
C ARG A 378 20.43 1.38 28.94
N ARG A 379 21.25 0.43 29.36
CA ARG A 379 21.05 -1.02 29.15
C ARG A 379 21.31 -1.81 30.42
N ILE A 380 20.75 -3.02 30.48
CA ILE A 380 20.97 -3.97 31.57
C ILE A 380 21.98 -5.00 31.07
N ILE A 381 23.12 -5.11 31.74
CA ILE A 381 24.19 -6.04 31.39
C ILE A 381 24.27 -7.16 32.42
N ARG A 382 24.58 -8.36 31.98
CA ARG A 382 24.90 -9.49 32.85
C ARG A 382 26.33 -9.34 33.35
N LEU A 383 26.54 -9.38 34.66
CA LEU A 383 27.87 -9.35 35.26
C LEU A 383 28.45 -10.78 35.29
N PRO A 384 29.71 -10.98 34.88
CA PRO A 384 30.40 -12.26 34.97
C PRO A 384 30.86 -12.49 36.40
N ASP A 385 29.92 -12.85 37.27
CA ASP A 385 30.21 -13.20 38.65
C ASP A 385 30.48 -14.71 38.69
N GLY A 386 31.70 -15.13 39.04
CA GLY A 386 32.10 -16.55 39.08
C GLY A 386 31.36 -17.43 40.10
N GLY A 387 30.20 -16.99 40.61
CA GLY A 387 29.28 -17.74 41.45
C GLY A 387 28.08 -18.27 40.66
N GLY A 388 27.27 -19.13 41.28
CA GLY A 388 26.10 -19.77 40.64
C GLY A 388 24.85 -18.88 40.50
N ILE A 389 24.91 -17.61 40.91
CA ILE A 389 23.78 -16.66 40.85
C ILE A 389 24.08 -15.61 39.78
N GLU A 390 23.18 -15.47 38.81
CA GLU A 390 23.29 -14.43 37.78
C GLU A 390 22.98 -13.05 38.38
N ARG A 391 23.84 -12.07 38.09
CA ARG A 391 23.65 -10.68 38.52
C ARG A 391 23.59 -9.76 37.31
N PHE A 392 22.73 -8.75 37.41
CA PHE A 392 22.55 -7.76 36.35
C PHE A 392 22.83 -6.36 36.88
N ALA A 393 23.44 -5.53 36.03
CA ALA A 393 23.75 -4.14 36.36
C ALA A 393 23.30 -3.17 35.26
N VAL A 394 23.00 -1.94 35.65
CA VAL A 394 22.70 -0.86 34.71
C VAL A 394 23.99 -0.25 34.19
N GLN A 395 24.10 -0.20 32.87
CA GLN A 395 25.16 0.54 32.19
C GLN A 395 24.57 1.75 31.46
N ASN A 396 25.08 2.94 31.78
CA ASN A 396 24.74 4.17 31.05
C ASN A 396 25.45 4.20 29.69
N ARG A 397 24.74 4.69 28.67
CA ARG A 397 25.22 4.89 27.30
C ARG A 397 25.15 6.38 26.93
N PRO A 398 26.28 7.11 26.88
CA PRO A 398 26.27 8.51 26.45
C PRO A 398 25.85 8.64 24.98
N GLY A 399 25.31 9.79 24.58
CA GLY A 399 24.85 10.04 23.21
C GLY A 399 25.94 9.89 22.13
N SER A 400 27.23 10.02 22.50
CA SER A 400 28.37 9.77 21.60
C SER A 400 28.60 8.28 21.31
N SER A 401 28.10 7.37 22.16
CA SER A 401 28.38 5.92 22.05
C SER A 401 28.04 5.38 20.67
N ASN A 402 26.97 5.86 20.04
CA ASN A 402 26.55 5.39 18.73
C ASN A 402 27.63 5.62 17.64
N LEU A 403 28.48 6.65 17.76
CA LEU A 403 29.58 6.86 16.81
C LEU A 403 30.76 5.94 17.09
N ASP A 404 31.08 5.74 18.36
CA ASP A 404 32.18 4.87 18.80
C ASP A 404 31.86 3.40 18.48
N GLU A 405 30.62 2.97 18.68
CA GLU A 405 30.14 1.62 18.35
C GLU A 405 30.20 1.35 16.84
N VAL A 406 29.82 2.34 16.01
CA VAL A 406 29.96 2.23 14.55
C VAL A 406 31.41 2.13 14.13
N ARG A 407 32.29 2.95 14.73
CA ARG A 407 33.73 2.86 14.48
C ARG A 407 34.26 1.48 14.85
N ALA A 408 33.93 0.98 16.04
CA ALA A 408 34.39 -0.33 16.51
C ALA A 408 33.93 -1.48 15.59
N PHE A 409 32.70 -1.41 15.07
CA PHE A 409 32.23 -2.38 14.08
C PHE A 409 32.99 -2.28 12.75
N MET A 410 33.17 -1.06 12.20
CA MET A 410 33.85 -0.84 10.92
C MET A 410 35.36 -1.10 10.99
N GLU A 411 35.98 -0.97 12.17
CA GLU A 411 37.37 -1.29 12.47
C GLU A 411 37.60 -2.77 12.81
N ASP A 412 36.55 -3.59 12.74
CA ASP A 412 36.58 -5.04 13.00
C ASP A 412 36.81 -5.42 14.46
N ALA A 413 36.73 -4.46 15.39
CA ALA A 413 36.82 -4.71 16.82
C ALA A 413 35.54 -5.36 17.39
N LYS A 414 34.39 -5.06 16.78
CA LYS A 414 33.10 -5.71 17.05
C LYS A 414 32.56 -6.34 15.78
N GLN A 415 32.01 -7.55 15.88
CA GLN A 415 31.56 -8.34 14.71
C GLN A 415 30.05 -8.40 14.57
N ILE A 416 29.32 -8.03 15.63
CA ILE A 416 27.86 -7.97 15.65
C ILE A 416 27.46 -6.51 15.75
N LEU A 417 26.55 -6.06 14.89
CA LEU A 417 25.97 -4.73 14.96
C LEU A 417 24.45 -4.85 15.11
N ILE A 418 23.86 -4.10 16.05
CA ILE A 418 22.41 -3.98 16.17
C ILE A 418 22.00 -2.53 16.07
N PHE A 419 20.98 -2.23 15.25
CA PHE A 419 20.51 -0.86 15.07
C PHE A 419 18.98 -0.74 15.06
N SER A 420 18.52 0.45 15.46
CA SER A 420 17.15 0.89 15.26
C SER A 420 17.06 2.14 14.39
N ASP A 421 15.86 2.54 13.97
CA ASP A 421 15.63 3.76 13.19
C ASP A 421 16.18 5.00 13.90
N ALA A 422 15.82 5.18 15.17
CA ALA A 422 16.26 6.30 16.00
C ALA A 422 17.79 6.34 16.15
N GLY A 423 18.41 5.17 16.28
CA GLY A 423 19.84 5.07 16.48
C GLY A 423 20.64 5.29 15.20
N GLY A 424 20.30 4.63 14.10
CA GLY A 424 21.21 4.53 12.93
C GLY A 424 20.94 5.49 11.76
N THR A 425 20.08 6.50 11.93
CA THR A 425 19.80 7.50 10.89
C THR A 425 21.10 8.10 10.32
N GLY A 426 21.22 8.11 8.99
CA GLY A 426 22.36 8.70 8.27
C GLY A 426 23.66 7.86 8.28
N ARG A 427 23.64 6.60 8.74
CA ARG A 427 24.84 5.76 8.82
C ARG A 427 24.83 4.58 7.84
N SER A 428 26.03 4.10 7.51
CA SER A 428 26.25 2.98 6.59
C SER A 428 27.14 1.92 7.25
N TYR A 429 26.78 0.66 7.07
CA TYR A 429 27.40 -0.52 7.71
C TYR A 429 27.84 -1.58 6.69
N HIS A 430 27.77 -1.27 5.40
CA HIS A 430 28.23 -2.14 4.31
C HIS A 430 29.70 -2.55 4.46
N ALA A 431 30.11 -3.61 3.76
CA ALA A 431 31.50 -4.05 3.69
C ALA A 431 32.34 -3.09 2.83
N ASP A 432 32.52 -1.86 3.30
CA ASP A 432 33.21 -0.77 2.61
C ASP A 432 34.67 -1.13 2.32
N LEU A 433 35.11 -0.95 1.07
CA LEU A 433 36.50 -1.18 0.65
C LEU A 433 37.52 -0.31 1.40
N THR A 434 37.08 0.81 1.98
CA THR A 434 37.93 1.71 2.79
C THR A 434 37.99 1.31 4.27
N ALA A 435 37.09 0.44 4.73
CA ALA A 435 37.06 -0.01 6.11
C ALA A 435 37.90 -1.28 6.32
N ARG A 436 38.31 -1.52 7.58
CA ARG A 436 39.04 -2.74 7.95
C ARG A 436 38.12 -3.96 7.97
N ASN A 437 36.92 -3.80 8.52
CA ASN A 437 35.90 -4.84 8.50
C ASN A 437 35.26 -4.94 7.11
N GLN A 438 35.77 -5.86 6.29
CA GLN A 438 35.25 -6.14 4.95
C GLN A 438 34.54 -7.51 4.88
N ARG A 439 34.16 -8.09 6.03
CA ARG A 439 33.46 -9.38 6.10
C ARG A 439 32.11 -9.31 5.39
N ARG A 440 31.62 -10.45 4.90
CA ARG A 440 30.27 -10.53 4.34
C ARG A 440 29.26 -10.09 5.42
N ARG A 441 28.33 -9.22 5.08
CA ARG A 441 27.26 -8.80 6.00
C ARG A 441 26.13 -9.81 5.91
N ILE A 442 25.81 -10.44 7.02
CA ILE A 442 24.55 -11.15 7.20
C ILE A 442 23.62 -10.18 7.90
N HIS A 443 22.63 -9.68 7.16
CA HIS A 443 21.69 -8.69 7.66
C HIS A 443 20.41 -9.39 8.09
N ASP A 444 20.25 -9.55 9.40
CA ASP A 444 19.10 -10.15 10.05
C ASP A 444 18.01 -9.10 10.28
N LEU A 445 16.93 -9.19 9.51
CA LEU A 445 15.72 -8.40 9.70
C LEU A 445 14.87 -9.07 10.81
N LEU A 446 15.24 -8.79 12.06
CA LEU A 446 14.59 -9.36 13.24
C LEU A 446 13.18 -8.78 13.45
N GLU A 447 13.03 -7.47 13.30
CA GLU A 447 11.74 -6.79 13.37
C GLU A 447 11.68 -5.70 12.30
N ALA A 448 10.80 -5.89 11.32
CA ALA A 448 10.65 -4.96 10.20
C ALA A 448 9.80 -3.71 10.53
N GLY A 449 9.05 -3.75 11.64
CA GLY A 449 8.14 -2.67 12.04
C GLY A 449 6.89 -2.52 11.17
N TRP A 450 6.17 -1.43 11.40
CA TRP A 450 4.89 -1.12 10.74
C TRP A 450 5.05 -0.34 9.43
N LYS A 451 6.23 0.27 9.24
CA LYS A 451 6.55 1.15 8.12
C LYS A 451 7.57 0.45 7.24
N ALA A 452 7.13 -0.17 6.15
CA ALA A 452 8.05 -0.90 5.28
C ALA A 452 9.09 0.02 4.61
N ASP A 453 8.80 1.31 4.45
CA ASP A 453 9.77 2.33 4.04
C ASP A 453 10.97 2.38 4.99
N ALA A 454 10.74 2.37 6.31
CA ALA A 454 11.80 2.30 7.31
C ALA A 454 12.55 0.96 7.25
N ALA A 455 11.83 -0.17 7.07
CA ALA A 455 12.44 -1.48 6.89
C ALA A 455 13.44 -1.48 5.72
N ILE A 456 13.01 -0.99 4.55
CA ILE A 456 13.81 -0.91 3.32
C ILE A 456 15.00 0.05 3.48
N GLN A 457 14.79 1.20 4.12
CA GLN A 457 15.88 2.14 4.43
C GLN A 457 16.94 1.46 5.31
N GLY A 458 16.52 0.62 6.25
CA GLY A 458 17.40 -0.22 7.07
C GLY A 458 18.25 -1.17 6.22
N LEU A 459 17.64 -1.94 5.30
CA LEU A 459 18.37 -2.83 4.37
C LEU A 459 19.43 -2.05 3.56
N GLY A 460 19.09 -0.84 3.11
CA GLY A 460 20.02 0.05 2.41
C GLY A 460 21.24 0.50 3.23
N ARG A 461 21.32 0.20 4.53
CA ARG A 461 22.51 0.51 5.36
C ARG A 461 23.65 -0.48 5.13
N THR A 462 23.36 -1.71 4.72
CA THR A 462 24.37 -2.74 4.42
C THR A 462 24.65 -2.95 2.94
N GLN A 463 23.83 -2.35 2.05
CA GLN A 463 23.98 -2.40 0.60
C GLN A 463 24.22 -0.99 0.03
N ARG A 464 25.47 -0.68 -0.31
CA ARG A 464 25.92 0.65 -0.77
C ARG A 464 26.94 0.54 -1.91
N THR A 465 27.20 1.65 -2.59
CA THR A 465 28.35 1.76 -3.50
C THR A 465 29.65 1.59 -2.72
N ASN A 466 30.74 1.14 -3.38
CA ASN A 466 32.05 0.91 -2.77
C ASN A 466 32.13 -0.27 -1.79
N GLN A 467 31.16 -1.19 -1.82
CA GLN A 467 31.23 -2.43 -1.05
C GLN A 467 32.11 -3.48 -1.74
N LYS A 468 32.85 -4.25 -0.95
CA LYS A 468 33.66 -5.39 -1.43
C LYS A 468 32.81 -6.55 -1.94
N GLN A 469 31.72 -6.82 -1.24
CA GLN A 469 30.80 -7.91 -1.53
C GLN A 469 29.37 -7.55 -1.07
N PRO A 470 28.34 -8.06 -1.77
CA PRO A 470 26.96 -7.87 -1.37
C PRO A 470 26.61 -8.60 -0.05
N PRO A 471 25.63 -8.08 0.71
CA PRO A 471 25.10 -8.73 1.89
C PRO A 471 24.24 -9.94 1.52
N LEU A 472 24.02 -10.80 2.51
CA LEU A 472 22.90 -11.72 2.55
C LEU A 472 21.83 -11.09 3.46
N TYR A 473 20.58 -11.06 3.02
CA TYR A 473 19.44 -10.63 3.84
C TYR A 473 18.72 -11.84 4.40
N ARG A 474 18.64 -11.93 5.73
CA ARG A 474 17.92 -12.98 6.44
C ARG A 474 16.69 -12.41 7.11
N LEU A 475 15.51 -12.89 6.73
CA LEU A 475 14.27 -12.54 7.39
C LEU A 475 14.01 -13.51 8.54
N ILE A 476 13.82 -13.00 9.76
CA ILE A 476 13.54 -13.82 10.94
C ILE A 476 12.04 -13.87 11.18
N THR A 477 11.44 -15.06 11.14
CA THR A 477 9.99 -15.26 11.31
C THR A 477 9.71 -16.30 12.39
N THR A 478 8.45 -16.42 12.80
CA THR A 478 7.93 -17.57 13.55
C THR A 478 6.95 -18.36 12.70
N ASN A 479 6.65 -19.59 13.13
CA ASN A 479 5.55 -20.39 12.60
C ASN A 479 4.15 -19.88 13.04
N VAL A 480 4.05 -18.76 13.77
CA VAL A 480 2.76 -18.18 14.19
C VAL A 480 2.10 -17.45 13.03
N LYS A 481 0.96 -17.97 12.55
CA LYS A 481 0.30 -17.47 11.33
C LYS A 481 -0.10 -15.99 11.40
N ALA A 482 -0.46 -15.47 12.58
CA ALA A 482 -0.78 -14.04 12.72
C ALA A 482 0.43 -13.11 12.45
N GLU A 483 1.69 -13.60 12.54
CA GLU A 483 2.88 -12.82 12.17
C GLU A 483 2.98 -12.62 10.64
N ARG A 484 2.37 -13.49 9.82
CA ARG A 484 2.42 -13.42 8.35
C ARG A 484 1.94 -12.09 7.77
N ARG A 485 1.07 -11.36 8.48
CA ARG A 485 0.66 -10.01 8.07
C ARG A 485 1.87 -9.09 7.87
N PHE A 486 2.84 -9.10 8.78
CA PHE A 486 4.00 -8.20 8.71
C PHE A 486 4.77 -8.44 7.42
N LEU A 487 4.93 -9.72 7.06
CA LEU A 487 5.57 -10.15 5.84
C LEU A 487 4.80 -9.69 4.60
N SER A 488 3.48 -9.88 4.59
CA SER A 488 2.63 -9.47 3.46
C SER A 488 2.68 -7.96 3.15
N THR A 489 2.70 -7.12 4.20
CA THR A 489 2.79 -5.66 4.04
C THR A 489 4.18 -5.24 3.51
N ILE A 490 5.26 -5.89 3.95
CA ILE A 490 6.63 -5.60 3.49
C ILE A 490 6.79 -6.02 2.03
N ALA A 491 6.31 -7.22 1.67
CA ALA A 491 6.33 -7.76 0.32
C ALA A 491 5.65 -6.79 -0.67
N ARG A 492 4.41 -6.39 -0.39
CA ARG A 492 3.67 -5.41 -1.21
C ARG A 492 4.43 -4.10 -1.36
N ARG A 493 4.98 -3.56 -0.27
CA ARG A 493 5.63 -2.25 -0.31
C ARG A 493 6.98 -2.28 -1.01
N LEU A 494 7.75 -3.37 -0.90
CA LEU A 494 8.95 -3.60 -1.72
C LEU A 494 8.60 -3.53 -3.21
N ASP A 495 7.50 -4.17 -3.59
CA ASP A 495 6.98 -4.18 -4.95
C ASP A 495 6.51 -2.79 -5.45
N THR A 496 5.72 -2.08 -4.64
CA THR A 496 5.21 -0.74 -4.96
C THR A 496 6.33 0.31 -5.03
N LEU A 497 7.31 0.23 -4.11
CA LEU A 497 8.40 1.19 -4.03
C LEU A 497 9.35 1.11 -5.23
N GLY A 498 9.64 -0.12 -5.70
CA GLY A 498 10.35 -0.34 -6.96
C GLY A 498 9.62 0.26 -8.16
N ALA A 499 8.30 0.08 -8.23
CA ALA A 499 7.47 0.64 -9.30
C ALA A 499 7.47 2.19 -9.31
N ILE A 500 7.28 2.84 -8.15
CA ILE A 500 7.16 4.31 -8.03
C ILE A 500 8.50 5.03 -8.25
N THR A 501 9.61 4.49 -7.72
CA THR A 501 10.92 5.17 -7.79
C THR A 501 11.74 4.77 -9.01
N ARG A 502 11.62 3.52 -9.46
CA ARG A 502 12.50 2.94 -10.48
C ARG A 502 11.81 2.80 -11.83
N GLY A 503 10.48 2.73 -11.87
CA GLY A 503 9.75 2.30 -13.06
C GLY A 503 10.05 0.84 -13.43
N GLN A 504 10.46 0.04 -12.43
CA GLN A 504 10.76 -1.40 -12.55
C GLN A 504 10.53 -2.08 -11.20
N ARG A 505 9.84 -3.22 -11.20
CA ARG A 505 9.57 -4.04 -9.99
C ARG A 505 10.67 -5.06 -9.66
N GLN A 506 11.65 -5.28 -10.54
CA GLN A 506 12.76 -6.22 -10.30
C GLN A 506 13.75 -5.64 -9.27
N THR A 507 13.37 -5.64 -8.01
CA THR A 507 14.14 -5.06 -6.90
C THR A 507 14.37 -6.10 -5.82
N GLY A 508 15.18 -7.13 -6.11
CA GLY A 508 15.75 -8.07 -5.12
C GLY A 508 14.77 -8.97 -4.34
N GLY A 509 13.48 -8.64 -4.22
CA GLY A 509 12.51 -9.39 -3.41
C GLY A 509 11.98 -10.67 -4.03
N GLN A 510 12.36 -11.02 -5.27
CA GLN A 510 11.78 -12.14 -6.03
C GLN A 510 11.97 -13.52 -5.37
N ASN A 511 12.82 -13.65 -4.34
CA ASN A 511 13.00 -14.87 -3.56
C ASN A 511 12.62 -14.74 -2.07
N LEU A 512 12.33 -13.52 -1.57
CA LEU A 512 12.05 -13.31 -0.14
C LEU A 512 10.55 -13.47 0.19
N PHE A 513 9.66 -13.20 -0.77
CA PHE A 513 8.21 -13.30 -0.59
C PHE A 513 7.54 -13.88 -1.83
N ARG A 514 6.59 -14.79 -1.63
CA ARG A 514 5.80 -15.34 -2.73
C ARG A 514 4.62 -14.42 -3.03
N PRO A 515 4.15 -14.30 -4.29
CA PRO A 515 2.96 -13.53 -4.62
C PRO A 515 1.70 -13.96 -3.81
N GLU A 516 1.67 -15.23 -3.40
CA GLU A 516 0.66 -15.87 -2.55
C GLU A 516 0.63 -15.28 -1.12
N ASP A 517 1.76 -14.76 -0.63
CA ASP A 517 1.88 -14.16 0.70
C ASP A 517 1.23 -12.77 0.77
N ASN A 518 0.72 -12.23 -0.36
CA ASN A 518 0.02 -10.95 -0.40
C ASN A 518 -1.44 -11.07 0.08
N LEU A 519 -1.60 -10.98 1.40
CA LEU A 519 -2.91 -10.98 2.08
C LEU A 519 -3.72 -9.69 1.89
N GLU A 520 -3.25 -8.70 1.13
CA GLU A 520 -4.00 -7.46 0.86
C GLU A 520 -4.65 -7.43 -0.54
N SER A 521 -4.51 -8.51 -1.32
CA SER A 521 -5.08 -8.66 -2.66
C SER A 521 -6.62 -8.65 -2.67
N ARG A 522 -7.22 -8.39 -3.85
CA ARG A 522 -8.68 -8.51 -4.02
C ARG A 522 -9.19 -9.92 -3.68
N TYR A 523 -8.41 -10.94 -4.02
CA TYR A 523 -8.71 -12.33 -3.72
C TYR A 523 -8.74 -12.60 -2.21
N ALA A 524 -7.80 -12.00 -1.46
CA ALA A 524 -7.78 -12.08 0.00
C ALA A 524 -8.98 -11.38 0.63
N ARG A 525 -9.42 -10.22 0.10
CA ARG A 525 -10.63 -9.54 0.58
C ARG A 525 -11.90 -10.35 0.32
N ASP A 526 -12.01 -10.96 -0.86
CA ASP A 526 -13.14 -11.81 -1.22
C ASP A 526 -13.15 -13.10 -0.39
N ALA A 527 -11.99 -13.73 -0.21
CA ALA A 527 -11.83 -14.89 0.66
C ALA A 527 -12.21 -14.57 2.11
N LEU A 528 -11.84 -13.39 2.62
CA LEU A 528 -12.20 -12.95 3.96
C LEU A 528 -13.71 -12.73 4.12
N ARG A 529 -14.36 -12.08 3.14
CA ARG A 529 -15.83 -11.94 3.14
C ARG A 529 -16.52 -13.31 3.18
N GLN A 530 -15.98 -14.27 2.42
CA GLN A 530 -16.50 -15.63 2.42
C GLN A 530 -16.25 -16.35 3.76
N LEU A 531 -15.10 -16.15 4.39
CA LEU A 531 -14.81 -16.67 5.72
C LEU A 531 -15.83 -16.16 6.75
N TYR A 532 -16.16 -14.86 6.74
CA TYR A 532 -17.17 -14.31 7.64
C TYR A 532 -18.54 -14.95 7.44
N ARG A 533 -18.94 -15.23 6.20
CA ARG A 533 -20.19 -15.97 5.92
C ARG A 533 -20.14 -17.40 6.49
N VAL A 534 -19.04 -18.12 6.29
CA VAL A 534 -18.84 -19.47 6.85
C VAL A 534 -18.96 -19.46 8.38
N ILE A 535 -18.42 -18.44 9.05
CA ILE A 535 -18.52 -18.28 10.51
C ILE A 535 -19.96 -17.97 10.94
N VAL A 536 -20.65 -17.04 10.27
CA VAL A 536 -22.04 -16.68 10.58
C VAL A 536 -23.00 -17.85 10.36
N ASP A 537 -22.78 -18.64 9.31
CA ASP A 537 -23.53 -19.86 9.01
C ASP A 537 -23.24 -21.02 9.98
N GLY A 538 -22.28 -20.87 10.90
CA GLY A 538 -21.87 -21.93 11.83
C GLY A 538 -21.16 -23.11 11.16
N LYS A 539 -20.59 -22.90 9.96
CA LYS A 539 -19.92 -23.94 9.15
C LYS A 539 -18.42 -24.10 9.47
N LEU A 540 -17.86 -23.23 10.31
CA LEU A 540 -16.48 -23.36 10.79
C LEU A 540 -16.45 -24.21 12.08
N GLU A 541 -16.17 -25.50 11.95
CA GLU A 541 -16.02 -26.39 13.11
C GLU A 541 -14.93 -25.88 14.06
N GLY A 542 -15.22 -25.86 15.36
CA GLY A 542 -14.28 -25.36 16.38
C GLY A 542 -14.30 -23.85 16.62
N CYS A 543 -15.04 -23.06 15.83
CA CYS A 543 -15.18 -21.61 16.04
C CYS A 543 -16.61 -21.14 15.73
N SER A 544 -17.47 -21.06 16.76
CA SER A 544 -18.81 -20.49 16.61
C SER A 544 -18.77 -18.98 16.40
N LEU A 545 -19.85 -18.40 15.84
CA LEU A 545 -19.99 -16.94 15.73
C LEU A 545 -19.77 -16.24 17.08
N GLU A 546 -20.36 -16.76 18.16
CA GLU A 546 -20.19 -16.23 19.51
C GLU A 546 -18.73 -16.30 19.99
N THR A 547 -18.07 -17.44 19.75
CA THR A 547 -16.65 -17.62 20.11
C THR A 547 -15.78 -16.64 19.32
N PHE A 548 -16.01 -16.50 18.01
CA PHE A 548 -15.27 -15.58 17.16
C PHE A 548 -15.44 -14.13 17.61
N GLN A 549 -16.69 -13.67 17.84
CA GLN A 549 -16.96 -12.28 18.21
C GLN A 549 -16.45 -11.95 19.61
N SER A 550 -16.63 -12.85 20.58
CA SER A 550 -16.13 -12.65 21.94
C SER A 550 -14.60 -12.60 21.99
N THR A 551 -13.92 -13.45 21.22
CA THR A 551 -12.45 -13.52 21.24
C THR A 551 -11.76 -12.44 20.42
N THR A 552 -12.33 -12.07 19.28
CA THR A 552 -11.74 -11.06 18.38
C THR A 552 -12.23 -9.64 18.69
N GLY A 553 -13.37 -9.50 19.37
CA GLY A 553 -14.07 -8.23 19.55
C GLY A 553 -14.63 -7.65 18.23
N LEU A 554 -14.72 -8.46 17.17
CA LEU A 554 -15.34 -8.09 15.90
C LEU A 554 -16.84 -8.34 15.96
N SER A 555 -17.61 -7.53 15.24
CA SER A 555 -19.04 -7.74 15.05
C SER A 555 -19.29 -7.98 13.58
N LEU A 556 -19.90 -9.13 13.27
CA LEU A 556 -20.19 -9.57 11.91
C LEU A 556 -21.68 -9.46 11.56
N VAL A 557 -22.55 -9.41 12.57
CA VAL A 557 -24.01 -9.38 12.39
C VAL A 557 -24.63 -8.08 12.91
N THR A 558 -25.77 -7.71 12.35
CA THR A 558 -26.65 -6.64 12.86
C THR A 558 -27.46 -7.16 14.06
N GLU A 559 -28.18 -6.26 14.75
CA GLU A 559 -29.09 -6.66 15.84
C GLU A 559 -30.22 -7.60 15.34
N GLU A 560 -30.52 -7.57 14.04
CA GLU A 560 -31.51 -8.41 13.36
C GLU A 560 -30.94 -9.77 12.89
N GLY A 561 -29.65 -10.05 13.14
CA GLY A 561 -29.02 -11.34 12.82
C GLY A 561 -28.48 -11.50 11.40
N GLY A 562 -28.67 -10.51 10.53
CA GLY A 562 -28.09 -10.47 9.18
C GLY A 562 -26.61 -10.06 9.19
N LEU A 563 -25.86 -10.45 8.15
CA LEU A 563 -24.48 -10.00 7.96
C LEU A 563 -24.44 -8.47 7.80
N ARG A 564 -23.50 -7.79 8.46
CA ARG A 564 -23.34 -6.33 8.34
C ARG A 564 -22.92 -5.94 6.92
N ASP A 565 -23.43 -4.80 6.44
CA ASP A 565 -23.00 -4.20 5.17
C ASP A 565 -21.51 -3.82 5.20
N GLU A 566 -21.09 -3.17 6.29
CA GLU A 566 -19.70 -2.80 6.54
C GLU A 566 -18.99 -3.86 7.40
N LEU A 567 -18.37 -4.82 6.74
CA LEU A 567 -17.57 -5.87 7.39
C LEU A 567 -16.15 -5.39 7.75
N PRO A 568 -15.53 -5.95 8.82
CA PRO A 568 -14.18 -5.58 9.20
C PRO A 568 -13.16 -5.87 8.08
N PRO A 569 -12.32 -4.90 7.68
CA PRO A 569 -11.34 -5.10 6.62
C PRO A 569 -10.21 -6.05 7.05
N ILE A 570 -9.47 -6.59 6.08
CA ILE A 570 -8.40 -7.57 6.32
C ILE A 570 -7.33 -7.10 7.30
N SER A 571 -7.00 -5.81 7.28
CA SER A 571 -6.07 -5.23 8.25
C SER A 571 -6.59 -5.31 9.68
N THR A 572 -7.89 -5.12 9.90
CA THR A 572 -8.53 -5.27 11.22
C THR A 572 -8.62 -6.73 11.61
N PHE A 573 -9.01 -7.61 10.69
CA PHE A 573 -9.07 -9.06 10.91
C PHE A 573 -7.74 -9.62 11.43
N LEU A 574 -6.66 -9.42 10.67
CA LEU A 574 -5.32 -9.92 11.01
C LEU A 574 -4.81 -9.34 12.34
N ASN A 575 -5.13 -8.07 12.65
CA ASN A 575 -4.83 -7.45 13.93
C ASN A 575 -5.51 -8.14 15.12
N ARG A 576 -6.72 -8.67 14.92
CA ARG A 576 -7.45 -9.33 16.00
C ARG A 576 -6.95 -10.74 16.26
N LEU A 577 -6.51 -11.45 15.22
CA LEU A 577 -6.01 -12.82 15.36
C LEU A 577 -4.73 -12.91 16.19
N LEU A 578 -3.89 -11.85 16.19
CA LEU A 578 -2.63 -11.82 16.94
C LEU A 578 -2.78 -12.11 18.45
N ALA A 579 -3.93 -11.82 19.05
CA ALA A 579 -4.13 -12.06 20.50
C ALA A 579 -4.94 -13.32 20.81
N LEU A 580 -5.14 -14.20 19.84
CA LEU A 580 -5.80 -15.49 20.05
C LEU A 580 -4.78 -16.57 20.41
N ARG A 581 -5.22 -17.64 21.05
CA ARG A 581 -4.39 -18.84 21.22
C ARG A 581 -3.91 -19.38 19.87
N ILE A 582 -2.73 -19.98 19.83
CA ILE A 582 -2.11 -20.47 18.59
C ILE A 582 -3.05 -21.42 17.83
N SER A 583 -3.69 -22.37 18.53
CA SER A 583 -4.63 -23.32 17.92
C SER A 583 -5.85 -22.65 17.27
N MET A 584 -6.37 -21.58 17.87
CA MET A 584 -7.50 -20.83 17.30
C MET A 584 -7.05 -19.97 16.12
N GLN A 585 -5.83 -19.41 16.17
CA GLN A 585 -5.25 -18.73 15.01
C GLN A 585 -5.14 -19.71 13.84
N ASP A 586 -4.57 -20.90 14.08
CA ASP A 586 -4.35 -21.91 13.06
C ASP A 586 -5.65 -22.32 12.40
N LEU A 587 -6.69 -22.62 13.19
CA LEU A 587 -8.01 -22.98 12.70
C LEU A 587 -8.60 -21.92 11.75
N ILE A 588 -8.60 -20.65 12.19
CA ILE A 588 -9.19 -19.55 11.41
C ILE A 588 -8.36 -19.26 10.17
N PHE A 589 -7.03 -19.26 10.28
CA PHE A 589 -6.13 -19.02 9.15
C PHE A 589 -6.17 -20.15 8.13
N ASP A 590 -6.24 -21.42 8.54
CA ASP A 590 -6.34 -22.54 7.60
C ASP A 590 -7.62 -22.47 6.76
N ALA A 591 -8.74 -22.14 7.40
CA ALA A 591 -9.99 -21.90 6.69
C ALA A 591 -9.87 -20.72 5.71
N PHE A 592 -9.22 -19.63 6.13
CA PHE A 592 -8.97 -18.47 5.28
C PHE A 592 -8.06 -18.80 4.08
N GLU A 593 -6.94 -19.48 4.31
CA GLU A 593 -5.96 -19.86 3.29
C GLU A 593 -6.57 -20.83 2.28
N ALA A 594 -7.39 -21.78 2.74
CA ALA A 594 -8.14 -22.65 1.84
C ALA A 594 -9.11 -21.87 0.94
N LEU A 595 -9.82 -20.87 1.48
CA LEU A 595 -10.70 -19.99 0.69
C LEU A 595 -9.91 -19.12 -0.30
N LEU A 596 -8.76 -18.58 0.13
CA LEU A 596 -7.88 -17.78 -0.69
C LEU A 596 -7.31 -18.60 -1.86
N ALA A 597 -6.76 -19.78 -1.58
CA ALA A 597 -6.25 -20.70 -2.59
C ALA A 597 -7.33 -21.02 -3.63
N ARG A 598 -8.56 -21.32 -3.20
CA ARG A 598 -9.70 -21.56 -4.10
C ARG A 598 -10.03 -20.34 -4.97
N ARG A 599 -9.95 -19.12 -4.44
CA ARG A 599 -10.19 -17.87 -5.19
C ARG A 599 -9.09 -17.59 -6.21
N VAL A 600 -7.84 -17.80 -5.82
CA VAL A 600 -6.67 -17.67 -6.68
C VAL A 600 -6.74 -18.69 -7.83
N GLU A 601 -6.91 -19.97 -7.52
CA GLU A 601 -7.10 -21.04 -8.51
C GLU A 601 -8.24 -20.72 -9.48
N GLY A 602 -9.40 -20.30 -8.95
CA GLY A 602 -10.56 -19.94 -9.77
C GLY A 602 -10.29 -18.75 -10.69
N ALA A 603 -9.55 -17.73 -10.21
CA ALA A 603 -9.15 -16.60 -11.03
C ALA A 603 -8.12 -16.99 -12.10
N ILE A 604 -7.17 -17.89 -11.78
CA ILE A 604 -6.16 -18.39 -12.72
C ILE A 604 -6.88 -19.15 -13.83
N ALA A 605 -7.78 -20.05 -13.45
CA ALA A 605 -8.55 -20.87 -14.37
C ALA A 605 -9.62 -20.09 -15.16
N ALA A 606 -9.88 -18.83 -14.81
CA ALA A 606 -10.72 -17.90 -15.56
C ALA A 606 -9.90 -16.89 -16.39
N GLY A 607 -8.57 -16.97 -16.35
CA GLY A 607 -7.69 -16.04 -17.06
C GLY A 607 -7.73 -14.59 -16.55
N ILE A 608 -8.32 -14.37 -15.37
CA ILE A 608 -8.49 -13.05 -14.74
C ILE A 608 -7.61 -12.89 -13.49
N TYR A 609 -6.71 -13.84 -13.22
CA TYR A 609 -5.80 -13.76 -12.08
C TYR A 609 -4.80 -12.63 -12.25
N ASP A 610 -4.87 -11.69 -11.32
CA ASP A 610 -4.04 -10.51 -11.27
C ASP A 610 -2.84 -10.82 -10.37
N VAL A 611 -1.73 -11.19 -11.01
CA VAL A 611 -0.42 -11.38 -10.39
C VAL A 611 0.24 -10.01 -10.09
N GLY A 612 -0.38 -8.90 -10.51
CA GLY A 612 0.23 -7.59 -10.63
C GLY A 612 1.14 -7.50 -11.86
N VAL A 613 0.91 -6.48 -12.70
CA VAL A 613 1.49 -6.29 -14.04
C VAL A 613 1.41 -7.56 -14.90
N GLU A 614 0.37 -7.64 -15.73
CA GLU A 614 0.21 -8.70 -16.72
C GLU A 614 1.32 -8.58 -17.78
N THR A 615 2.37 -9.39 -17.64
CA THR A 615 3.33 -9.58 -18.72
C THR A 615 2.65 -10.43 -19.77
N ILE A 616 2.38 -9.86 -20.94
CA ILE A 616 1.84 -10.64 -22.05
C ILE A 616 2.97 -11.55 -22.52
N THR A 617 2.77 -12.86 -22.36
CA THR A 617 3.69 -13.88 -22.85
C THR A 617 3.15 -14.52 -24.12
N ALA A 618 4.04 -14.82 -25.06
CA ALA A 618 3.75 -15.57 -26.26
C ALA A 618 5.04 -16.25 -26.74
N ASP A 619 4.92 -17.31 -27.55
CA ASP A 619 6.08 -17.96 -28.15
C ASP A 619 6.80 -17.04 -29.15
N SER A 620 6.08 -16.07 -29.73
CA SER A 620 6.67 -14.99 -30.52
C SER A 620 5.82 -13.71 -30.45
N MET A 621 6.49 -12.56 -30.35
CA MET A 621 5.89 -11.23 -30.43
C MET A 621 6.69 -10.32 -31.35
N ARG A 622 6.02 -9.82 -32.40
CA ARG A 622 6.64 -8.94 -33.40
C ARG A 622 5.83 -7.67 -33.56
N VAL A 623 6.50 -6.53 -33.41
CA VAL A 623 5.91 -5.23 -33.77
C VAL A 623 5.83 -5.15 -35.29
N THR A 624 4.61 -5.13 -35.82
CA THR A 624 4.36 -5.03 -37.27
C THR A 624 4.21 -3.59 -37.72
N GLU A 625 3.78 -2.70 -36.83
CA GLU A 625 3.55 -1.29 -37.13
C GLU A 625 3.88 -0.43 -35.91
N ARG A 626 4.47 0.75 -36.15
CA ARG A 626 4.71 1.78 -35.15
C ARG A 626 4.24 3.12 -35.71
N ARG A 627 3.20 3.67 -35.11
CA ARG A 627 2.61 4.95 -35.50
C ARG A 627 2.82 5.99 -34.41
N LEU A 628 3.42 7.12 -34.74
CA LEU A 628 3.54 8.26 -33.83
C LEU A 628 2.15 8.89 -33.63
N ILE A 629 1.72 9.04 -32.37
CA ILE A 629 0.39 9.58 -32.04
C ILE A 629 0.43 10.86 -31.20
N TYR A 630 1.56 11.16 -30.55
CA TYR A 630 1.73 12.38 -29.76
C TYR A 630 3.22 12.72 -29.61
N THR A 631 3.53 14.02 -29.57
CA THR A 631 4.86 14.56 -29.26
C THR A 631 4.71 15.69 -28.25
N HIS A 632 5.45 15.62 -27.15
CA HIS A 632 5.42 16.63 -26.10
C HIS A 632 6.20 17.88 -26.49
N ALA A 633 5.56 19.04 -26.44
CA ALA A 633 6.07 20.29 -27.00
C ALA A 633 7.38 20.81 -26.39
N ARG A 634 7.70 20.43 -25.14
CA ARG A 634 8.88 20.93 -24.42
C ARG A 634 10.07 19.97 -24.40
N THR A 635 9.85 18.69 -24.59
CA THR A 635 10.88 17.65 -24.34
C THR A 635 11.06 16.70 -25.52
N ASP A 636 10.27 16.88 -26.58
CA ASP A 636 10.21 15.99 -27.76
C ASP A 636 9.93 14.51 -27.42
N ALA A 637 9.50 14.22 -26.18
CA ALA A 637 9.11 12.90 -25.76
C ALA A 637 7.84 12.48 -26.50
N THR A 638 7.81 11.26 -27.02
CA THR A 638 6.79 10.80 -27.97
C THR A 638 5.95 9.66 -27.40
N SER A 639 4.74 9.53 -27.93
CA SER A 639 3.84 8.40 -27.71
C SER A 639 3.57 7.70 -29.03
N HIS A 640 3.55 6.38 -29.00
CA HIS A 640 3.36 5.55 -30.18
C HIS A 640 2.23 4.57 -29.99
N LEU A 641 1.46 4.35 -31.05
CA LEU A 641 0.56 3.21 -31.19
C LEU A 641 1.32 2.10 -31.92
N LEU A 642 1.48 0.95 -31.27
CA LEU A 642 2.09 -0.24 -31.82
C LEU A 642 1.02 -1.25 -32.22
N THR A 643 1.19 -1.86 -33.38
CA THR A 643 0.47 -3.09 -33.75
C THR A 643 1.45 -4.25 -33.58
N ILE A 644 1.09 -5.23 -32.77
CA ILE A 644 1.94 -6.36 -32.40
C ILE A 644 1.26 -7.66 -32.80
N GLN A 645 1.94 -8.46 -33.61
CA GLN A 645 1.53 -9.82 -33.91
C GLN A 645 2.10 -10.76 -32.84
N SER A 646 1.21 -11.39 -32.09
CA SER A 646 1.54 -12.40 -31.08
C SER A 646 1.23 -13.78 -31.63
N ARG A 647 2.17 -14.72 -31.55
CA ARG A 647 1.97 -16.13 -31.90
C ARG A 647 2.13 -16.99 -30.65
N ARG A 648 1.12 -17.82 -30.37
CA ARG A 648 1.17 -18.83 -29.31
C ARG A 648 1.08 -20.21 -29.94
N ARG A 649 1.97 -21.11 -29.54
CA ARG A 649 1.90 -22.51 -29.95
C ARG A 649 0.68 -23.14 -29.30
N ALA A 650 -0.17 -23.77 -30.10
CA ALA A 650 -1.27 -24.55 -29.56
C ALA A 650 -0.68 -25.73 -28.77
N ARG A 651 -0.97 -25.80 -27.47
CA ARG A 651 -0.62 -26.95 -26.62
C ARG A 651 -1.89 -27.70 -26.27
N PRO A 652 -2.45 -28.49 -27.21
CA PRO A 652 -3.68 -29.19 -26.93
C PRO A 652 -3.46 -30.27 -25.88
N THR A 653 -4.47 -30.51 -25.05
CA THR A 653 -4.51 -31.67 -24.18
C THR A 653 -4.48 -32.94 -25.02
N THR A 654 -3.47 -33.79 -24.82
CA THR A 654 -3.33 -35.03 -25.58
C THR A 654 -4.50 -35.96 -25.32
N LEU A 655 -4.85 -36.81 -26.30
CA LEU A 655 -5.88 -37.83 -26.13
C LEU A 655 -5.58 -38.72 -24.91
N GLU A 656 -4.31 -39.09 -24.70
CA GLU A 656 -3.91 -39.90 -23.55
C GLU A 656 -4.18 -39.18 -22.21
N ALA A 657 -3.89 -37.88 -22.11
CA ALA A 657 -4.18 -37.08 -20.92
C ALA A 657 -5.69 -36.93 -20.69
N ALA A 658 -6.46 -36.74 -21.77
CA ALA A 658 -7.92 -36.66 -21.72
C ALA A 658 -8.54 -37.99 -21.24
N LEU A 659 -8.08 -39.13 -21.77
CA LEU A 659 -8.53 -40.46 -21.32
C LEU A 659 -8.06 -40.76 -19.90
N ALA A 660 -6.88 -40.28 -19.50
CA ALA A 660 -6.40 -40.41 -18.13
C ALA A 660 -7.35 -39.75 -17.13
N MET A 661 -7.98 -38.61 -17.46
CA MET A 661 -8.95 -37.95 -16.57
C MET A 661 -10.11 -38.88 -16.18
N VAL A 662 -10.63 -39.67 -17.12
CA VAL A 662 -11.70 -40.66 -16.86
C VAL A 662 -11.19 -41.88 -16.09
N ARG A 663 -9.92 -42.27 -16.28
CA ARG A 663 -9.29 -43.33 -15.49
C ARG A 663 -9.05 -42.93 -14.03
N HIS A 664 -8.81 -41.65 -13.76
CA HIS A 664 -8.48 -41.15 -12.42
C HIS A 664 -9.71 -40.68 -11.62
N ASP A 665 -10.76 -40.16 -12.28
CA ASP A 665 -12.02 -39.80 -11.62
C ASP A 665 -13.18 -40.63 -12.21
N PRO A 666 -13.79 -41.55 -11.42
CA PRO A 666 -14.93 -42.36 -11.86
C PRO A 666 -16.16 -41.56 -12.29
N ARG A 667 -16.24 -40.27 -11.92
CA ARG A 667 -17.36 -39.39 -12.26
C ARG A 667 -17.16 -38.65 -13.58
N ALA A 668 -15.95 -38.68 -14.14
CA ALA A 668 -15.68 -38.08 -15.43
C ALA A 668 -16.27 -38.93 -16.57
N LYS A 669 -16.79 -38.28 -17.61
CA LYS A 669 -17.44 -38.93 -18.75
C LYS A 669 -16.91 -38.40 -20.07
N LEU A 670 -16.68 -39.29 -21.02
CA LEU A 670 -16.39 -38.91 -22.40
C LEU A 670 -17.68 -38.47 -23.08
N MET A 671 -17.66 -37.29 -23.71
CA MET A 671 -18.83 -36.73 -24.35
C MET A 671 -18.51 -36.25 -25.78
N VAL A 672 -19.49 -36.40 -26.68
CA VAL A 672 -19.48 -35.84 -28.03
C VAL A 672 -20.76 -35.01 -28.22
N ASN A 673 -20.63 -33.85 -28.82
CA ASN A 673 -21.77 -32.99 -29.11
C ASN A 673 -22.48 -33.46 -30.39
N GLY A 674 -23.76 -33.85 -30.29
CA GLY A 674 -24.51 -34.39 -31.43
C GLY A 674 -24.81 -33.38 -32.56
N ARG A 675 -24.52 -32.09 -32.38
CA ARG A 675 -24.71 -31.06 -33.41
C ARG A 675 -23.40 -30.56 -34.01
N SER A 676 -22.36 -30.38 -33.19
CA SER A 676 -21.06 -29.88 -33.65
C SER A 676 -20.03 -30.98 -33.89
N GLU A 677 -20.34 -32.22 -33.52
CA GLU A 677 -19.44 -33.39 -33.57
C GLU A 677 -18.14 -33.22 -32.76
N ARG A 678 -18.05 -32.18 -31.93
CA ARG A 678 -16.87 -31.88 -31.10
C ARG A 678 -16.85 -32.75 -29.85
N ALA A 679 -15.66 -33.11 -29.39
CA ALA A 679 -15.45 -33.91 -28.19
C ALA A 679 -15.14 -33.07 -26.94
N ALA A 680 -15.53 -33.59 -25.77
CA ALA A 680 -15.22 -33.03 -24.46
C ALA A 680 -15.14 -34.13 -23.39
N VAL A 681 -14.22 -34.02 -22.44
CA VAL A 681 -14.27 -34.80 -21.20
C VAL A 681 -15.06 -33.96 -20.19
N MET A 682 -16.22 -34.46 -19.80
CA MET A 682 -16.95 -33.89 -18.68
C MET A 682 -16.30 -34.36 -17.39
N VAL A 683 -15.83 -33.42 -16.58
CA VAL A 683 -15.35 -33.68 -15.22
C VAL A 683 -16.19 -32.90 -14.22
N PRO A 684 -16.46 -33.45 -13.02
CA PRO A 684 -17.03 -32.66 -11.95
C PRO A 684 -16.15 -31.45 -11.65
N THR A 685 -16.77 -30.28 -11.45
CA THR A 685 -16.05 -29.10 -11.01
C THR A 685 -16.70 -28.51 -9.77
N ARG A 686 -16.03 -27.56 -9.13
CA ARG A 686 -16.50 -27.00 -7.86
C ARG A 686 -17.77 -26.18 -8.08
N SER A 687 -18.82 -26.48 -7.31
CA SER A 687 -20.06 -25.71 -7.27
C SER A 687 -19.80 -24.26 -6.84
N VAL A 688 -20.60 -23.33 -7.34
CA VAL A 688 -20.48 -21.89 -7.03
C VAL A 688 -21.64 -21.49 -6.12
N MET A 689 -21.34 -20.71 -5.09
CA MET A 689 -22.38 -20.12 -4.24
C MET A 689 -22.87 -18.83 -4.90
N LEU A 690 -24.16 -18.77 -5.20
CA LEU A 690 -24.82 -17.58 -5.77
C LEU A 690 -24.95 -16.48 -4.72
N GLU A 691 -25.30 -15.26 -5.15
CA GLU A 691 -25.44 -14.10 -4.27
C GLU A 691 -26.48 -14.30 -3.16
N ASP A 692 -27.47 -15.16 -3.40
CA ASP A 692 -28.53 -15.55 -2.46
C ASP A 692 -28.12 -16.67 -1.49
N GLY A 693 -26.88 -17.18 -1.61
CA GLY A 693 -26.35 -18.24 -0.76
C GLY A 693 -26.70 -19.67 -1.19
N SER A 694 -27.45 -19.85 -2.28
CA SER A 694 -27.69 -21.17 -2.87
C SER A 694 -26.41 -21.71 -3.54
N ILE A 695 -26.26 -23.03 -3.56
CA ILE A 695 -25.12 -23.72 -4.17
C ILE A 695 -25.54 -24.24 -5.54
N GLU A 696 -24.83 -23.82 -6.56
CA GLU A 696 -25.09 -24.20 -7.95
C GLU A 696 -24.04 -25.20 -8.45
N ASP A 697 -24.49 -26.41 -8.74
CA ASP A 697 -23.64 -27.51 -9.20
C ASP A 697 -23.23 -27.36 -10.66
N ARG A 698 -21.93 -27.49 -10.90
CA ARG A 698 -21.32 -27.26 -12.21
C ARG A 698 -20.48 -28.44 -12.65
N VAL A 699 -20.36 -28.55 -13.97
CA VAL A 699 -19.50 -29.51 -14.67
C VAL A 699 -18.53 -28.74 -15.55
N ASN A 700 -17.31 -29.26 -15.72
CA ASN A 700 -16.32 -28.70 -16.63
C ASN A 700 -16.18 -29.63 -17.83
N LEU A 701 -16.45 -29.12 -19.01
CA LEU A 701 -16.18 -29.77 -20.29
C LEU A 701 -14.77 -29.41 -20.74
N VAL A 702 -13.82 -30.30 -20.51
CA VAL A 702 -12.43 -30.17 -20.93
C VAL A 702 -12.30 -30.60 -22.39
N ARG A 703 -11.79 -29.73 -23.25
CA ARG A 703 -11.64 -29.94 -24.69
C ARG A 703 -10.17 -29.80 -25.08
N PRO A 704 -9.76 -30.11 -26.33
CA PRO A 704 -8.35 -30.09 -26.70
C PRO A 704 -7.66 -28.75 -26.41
N THR A 705 -8.32 -27.62 -26.64
CA THR A 705 -7.72 -26.27 -26.49
C THR A 705 -8.47 -25.34 -25.54
N GLU A 706 -9.64 -25.75 -25.06
CA GLU A 706 -10.51 -24.92 -24.24
C GLU A 706 -11.18 -25.74 -23.14
N GLU A 707 -11.60 -25.06 -22.08
CA GLU A 707 -12.43 -25.63 -21.03
C GLU A 707 -13.71 -24.81 -20.92
N MET A 708 -14.85 -25.49 -20.83
CA MET A 708 -16.15 -24.85 -20.73
C MET A 708 -16.87 -25.32 -19.48
N ARG A 709 -17.15 -24.39 -18.56
CA ARG A 709 -17.86 -24.71 -17.32
C ARG A 709 -19.35 -24.43 -17.48
N LEU A 710 -20.15 -25.48 -17.46
CA LEU A 710 -21.60 -25.40 -17.56
C LEU A 710 -22.23 -25.70 -16.21
N GLU A 711 -23.41 -25.16 -15.99
CA GLU A 711 -24.29 -25.65 -14.93
C GLU A 711 -24.79 -27.04 -15.32
N THR A 712 -25.00 -27.89 -14.33
CA THR A 712 -25.43 -29.28 -14.59
C THR A 712 -26.74 -29.30 -15.37
N ARG A 713 -27.70 -28.43 -15.02
CA ARG A 713 -28.97 -28.28 -15.75
C ARG A 713 -28.79 -27.85 -17.22
N HIS A 714 -27.85 -26.95 -17.50
CA HIS A 714 -27.56 -26.51 -18.86
C HIS A 714 -26.84 -27.57 -19.69
N LEU A 715 -26.07 -28.47 -19.05
CA LEU A 715 -25.51 -29.63 -19.74
C LEU A 715 -26.63 -30.58 -20.18
N ASP A 716 -27.61 -30.84 -19.32
CA ASP A 716 -28.75 -31.73 -19.63
C ASP A 716 -29.62 -31.19 -20.77
N GLU A 717 -29.75 -29.87 -20.88
CA GLU A 717 -30.47 -29.17 -21.96
C GLU A 717 -29.64 -29.03 -23.25
N SER A 718 -28.35 -29.40 -23.23
CA SER A 718 -27.45 -29.25 -24.36
C SER A 718 -27.46 -30.45 -25.31
N HIS A 719 -26.70 -30.35 -26.39
CA HIS A 719 -26.48 -31.47 -27.32
C HIS A 719 -25.30 -32.38 -26.95
N TRP A 720 -24.71 -32.23 -25.75
CA TRP A 720 -23.61 -33.08 -25.30
C TRP A 720 -24.14 -34.44 -24.84
N GLN A 721 -23.64 -35.51 -25.44
CA GLN A 721 -24.05 -36.88 -25.15
C GLN A 721 -22.85 -37.73 -24.74
N ILE A 722 -23.07 -38.70 -23.84
CA ILE A 722 -22.03 -39.66 -23.44
C ILE A 722 -21.65 -40.48 -24.68
N ALA A 723 -20.35 -40.57 -24.95
CA ALA A 723 -19.81 -41.24 -26.11
C ALA A 723 -18.96 -42.46 -25.72
N THR A 724 -18.78 -43.38 -26.65
CA THR A 724 -17.79 -44.46 -26.49
C THR A 724 -16.37 -43.90 -26.59
N GLU A 725 -15.39 -44.62 -26.06
CA GLU A 725 -13.98 -44.22 -26.19
C GLU A 725 -13.55 -44.10 -27.66
N ALA A 726 -14.08 -44.95 -28.53
CA ALA A 726 -13.79 -44.91 -29.97
C ALA A 726 -14.35 -43.64 -30.64
N ASP A 727 -15.61 -43.30 -30.38
CA ASP A 727 -16.26 -42.11 -30.97
C ASP A 727 -15.63 -40.82 -30.44
N PHE A 728 -15.34 -40.78 -29.13
CA PHE A 728 -14.63 -39.67 -28.50
C PHE A 728 -13.22 -39.50 -29.06
N ALA A 729 -12.44 -40.59 -29.17
CA ALA A 729 -11.08 -40.52 -29.70
C ALA A 729 -11.05 -40.06 -31.16
N ALA A 730 -12.01 -40.51 -31.98
CA ALA A 730 -12.15 -40.05 -33.36
C ALA A 730 -12.42 -38.54 -33.43
N ALA A 731 -13.41 -38.05 -32.68
CA ALA A 731 -13.76 -36.62 -32.65
C ALA A 731 -12.64 -35.75 -32.03
N TRP A 732 -11.97 -36.23 -30.98
CA TRP A 732 -10.86 -35.53 -30.31
C TRP A 732 -9.63 -35.43 -31.21
N ASN A 733 -9.26 -36.52 -31.89
CA ASN A 733 -8.14 -36.53 -32.83
C ASN A 733 -8.44 -35.71 -34.09
N ALA A 734 -9.67 -35.76 -34.60
CA ALA A 734 -10.09 -34.91 -35.71
C ALA A 734 -9.94 -33.42 -35.35
N GLU A 735 -10.37 -33.04 -34.15
CA GLU A 735 -10.22 -31.67 -33.68
C GLU A 735 -8.74 -31.28 -33.51
N ILE A 736 -7.90 -32.14 -32.92
CA ILE A 736 -6.45 -31.88 -32.79
C ILE A 736 -5.79 -31.76 -34.17
N ALA A 737 -6.17 -32.59 -35.14
CA ALA A 737 -5.60 -32.57 -36.48
C ALA A 737 -5.93 -31.27 -37.22
N ASP A 738 -7.09 -30.67 -36.94
CA ASP A 738 -7.51 -29.38 -37.50
C ASP A 738 -6.96 -28.17 -36.74
N LEU A 739 -6.22 -28.36 -35.63
CA LEU A 739 -5.63 -27.25 -34.89
C LEU A 739 -4.41 -26.67 -35.64
N PRO A 740 -4.37 -25.35 -35.86
CA PRO A 740 -3.15 -24.73 -36.35
C PRO A 740 -2.05 -24.83 -35.30
N GLU A 741 -0.82 -25.17 -35.71
CA GLU A 741 0.35 -25.28 -34.82
C GLU A 741 0.55 -24.01 -33.97
N PHE A 742 0.22 -22.84 -34.55
CA PHE A 742 0.26 -21.56 -33.88
C PHE A 742 -1.07 -20.80 -34.07
N THR A 743 -1.58 -20.23 -32.98
CA THR A 743 -2.64 -19.23 -33.03
C THR A 743 -2.01 -17.84 -33.03
N SER A 744 -2.37 -17.01 -34.02
CA SER A 744 -1.95 -15.63 -34.11
C SER A 744 -3.03 -14.68 -33.60
N ALA A 745 -2.64 -13.71 -32.79
CA ALA A 745 -3.48 -12.59 -32.36
C ALA A 745 -2.79 -11.27 -32.68
N THR A 746 -3.59 -10.24 -32.99
CA THR A 746 -3.10 -8.88 -33.17
C THR A 746 -3.45 -8.07 -31.94
N LEU A 747 -2.44 -7.43 -31.35
CA LEU A 747 -2.57 -6.55 -30.20
C LEU A 747 -2.26 -5.12 -30.62
N HIS A 748 -3.05 -4.16 -30.14
CA HIS A 748 -2.75 -2.73 -30.32
C HIS A 748 -2.36 -2.15 -28.97
N ILE A 749 -1.17 -1.55 -28.87
CA ILE A 749 -0.63 -1.05 -27.61
C ILE A 749 -0.13 0.37 -27.76
N VAL A 750 -0.60 1.26 -26.89
CA VAL A 750 -0.08 2.62 -26.77
C VAL A 750 1.06 2.65 -25.77
N THR A 751 2.24 3.07 -26.21
CA THR A 751 3.49 3.11 -25.45
C THR A 751 4.17 4.48 -25.62
N GLY A 752 5.29 4.69 -24.93
CA GLY A 752 5.94 6.01 -24.83
C GLY A 752 5.21 6.89 -23.81
N LEU A 753 5.22 8.20 -23.96
CA LEU A 753 4.67 9.14 -22.96
C LEU A 753 3.14 9.03 -22.84
N LEU A 754 2.59 8.54 -21.74
CA LEU A 754 1.14 8.29 -21.60
C LEU A 754 0.42 9.36 -20.77
N LEU A 755 1.11 9.97 -19.81
CA LEU A 755 0.51 10.88 -18.84
C LEU A 755 -0.21 12.10 -19.46
N PRO A 756 0.33 12.78 -20.50
CA PRO A 756 -0.36 13.88 -21.17
C PRO A 756 -1.61 13.44 -21.95
N ILE A 757 -1.64 12.21 -22.44
CA ILE A 757 -2.76 11.66 -23.23
C ILE A 757 -3.70 10.77 -22.41
N TRP A 758 -3.55 10.75 -21.08
CA TRP A 758 -4.21 9.77 -20.21
C TRP A 758 -5.73 9.74 -20.37
N LYS A 759 -6.38 10.90 -20.49
CA LYS A 759 -7.84 11.03 -20.68
C LYS A 759 -8.33 10.57 -22.06
N HIS A 760 -7.44 10.45 -23.04
CA HIS A 760 -7.80 9.96 -24.37
C HIS A 760 -7.75 8.43 -24.45
N LEU A 761 -7.15 7.77 -23.45
CA LEU A 761 -7.07 6.32 -23.38
C LEU A 761 -8.40 5.74 -22.83
N PRO A 762 -8.93 4.66 -23.40
CA PRO A 762 -10.19 4.05 -22.94
C PRO A 762 -10.16 3.66 -21.45
N GLU A 763 -11.24 3.94 -20.71
CA GLU A 763 -11.35 3.62 -19.28
C GLU A 763 -11.56 2.12 -19.01
N GLU A 764 -12.29 1.43 -19.89
CA GLU A 764 -12.65 0.01 -19.75
C GLU A 764 -11.43 -0.93 -19.70
N PHE A 765 -10.30 -0.50 -20.26
CA PHE A 765 -9.02 -1.23 -20.24
C PHE A 765 -7.95 -0.41 -19.50
N GLY A 766 -8.26 0.02 -18.27
CA GLY A 766 -7.40 0.69 -17.29
C GLY A 766 -5.95 0.18 -17.16
N ARG A 767 -5.70 -1.06 -17.55
CA ARG A 767 -4.47 -1.80 -17.25
C ARG A 767 -3.32 -1.48 -18.21
N VAL A 768 -2.13 -1.37 -17.62
CA VAL A 768 -0.86 -1.27 -18.33
C VAL A 768 -0.21 -2.65 -18.37
N TYR A 769 0.29 -3.04 -19.53
CA TYR A 769 0.90 -4.34 -19.81
C TYR A 769 2.38 -4.19 -20.09
N ARG A 770 3.13 -5.26 -19.79
CA ARG A 770 4.52 -5.42 -20.23
C ARG A 770 4.60 -6.51 -21.28
N LEU A 771 5.45 -6.34 -22.28
CA LEU A 771 5.82 -7.41 -23.19
C LEU A 771 7.27 -7.27 -23.63
N GLN A 772 7.84 -8.38 -24.05
CA GLN A 772 9.14 -8.43 -24.70
C GLN A 772 8.96 -9.05 -26.07
N THR A 773 9.48 -8.39 -27.09
CA THR A 773 9.45 -8.85 -28.47
C THR A 773 10.57 -9.85 -28.75
N ASP A 774 10.50 -10.53 -29.90
CA ASP A 774 11.49 -11.53 -30.33
C ASP A 774 12.93 -10.98 -30.41
N ASP A 775 13.07 -9.69 -30.73
CA ASP A 775 14.35 -8.96 -30.83
C ASP A 775 14.81 -8.35 -29.49
N GLY A 776 14.07 -8.60 -28.41
CA GLY A 776 14.42 -8.17 -27.06
C GLY A 776 13.95 -6.77 -26.67
N GLU A 777 13.17 -6.09 -27.51
CA GLU A 777 12.54 -4.81 -27.15
C GLU A 777 11.54 -5.01 -26.00
N ARG A 778 11.69 -4.22 -24.93
CA ARG A 778 10.76 -4.23 -23.79
C ARG A 778 9.77 -3.08 -23.93
N ILE A 779 8.49 -3.42 -24.06
CA ILE A 779 7.40 -2.45 -24.25
C ILE A 779 6.52 -2.43 -23.00
N ILE A 780 6.18 -1.21 -22.56
CA ILE A 780 5.24 -0.95 -21.46
C ILE A 780 4.18 0.02 -21.96
N GLY A 781 2.93 -0.41 -21.99
CA GLY A 781 1.86 0.37 -22.58
C GLY A 781 0.46 -0.12 -22.25
N ARG A 782 -0.57 0.59 -22.73
CA ARG A 782 -1.98 0.22 -22.55
C ARG A 782 -2.53 -0.39 -23.82
N THR A 783 -3.27 -1.48 -23.69
CA THR A 783 -3.91 -2.14 -24.83
C THR A 783 -5.15 -1.36 -25.27
N ILE A 784 -5.37 -1.29 -26.58
CA ILE A 784 -6.59 -0.75 -27.17
C ILE A 784 -7.30 -1.89 -27.90
N ALA A 785 -8.59 -2.07 -27.59
CA ALA A 785 -9.42 -3.01 -28.33
C ALA A 785 -9.54 -2.56 -29.79
N ALA A 786 -9.47 -3.50 -30.74
CA ALA A 786 -9.52 -3.20 -32.17
C ALA A 786 -10.74 -2.35 -32.56
N GLY A 787 -11.90 -2.59 -31.93
CA GLY A 787 -13.13 -1.81 -32.15
C GLY A 787 -13.07 -0.35 -31.67
N GLN A 788 -12.14 0.00 -30.78
CA GLN A 788 -11.97 1.36 -30.25
C GLN A 788 -10.82 2.14 -30.93
N LEU A 789 -10.02 1.47 -31.77
CA LEU A 789 -8.80 2.01 -32.36
C LEU A 789 -9.05 3.26 -33.22
N SER A 790 -10.09 3.21 -34.07
CA SER A 790 -10.44 4.32 -34.97
C SER A 790 -10.91 5.56 -34.20
N THR A 791 -11.74 5.36 -33.17
CA THR A 791 -12.20 6.45 -32.29
C THR A 791 -11.04 7.04 -31.50
N PHE A 792 -10.12 6.21 -31.00
CA PHE A 792 -8.92 6.66 -30.31
C PHE A 792 -8.01 7.52 -31.21
N CYS A 793 -7.66 7.04 -32.41
CA CYS A 793 -6.81 7.78 -33.35
C CYS A 793 -7.46 9.09 -33.83
N ARG A 794 -8.79 9.10 -34.01
CA ARG A 794 -9.56 10.32 -34.33
C ARG A 794 -9.52 11.33 -33.18
N ASN A 795 -9.69 10.90 -31.93
CA ASN A 795 -9.65 11.77 -30.76
C ASN A 795 -8.26 12.39 -30.54
N LEU A 796 -7.19 11.72 -30.94
CA LEU A 796 -5.82 12.24 -30.92
C LEU A 796 -5.45 13.05 -32.19
N GLY A 797 -6.33 13.09 -33.20
CA GLY A 797 -6.12 13.83 -34.44
C GLY A 797 -5.08 13.21 -35.38
N VAL A 798 -4.79 11.90 -35.24
CA VAL A 798 -3.76 11.21 -36.05
C VAL A 798 -4.29 10.83 -37.43
N ASP A 799 -5.61 10.66 -37.58
CA ASP A 799 -6.30 10.22 -38.81
C ASP A 799 -6.96 11.37 -39.62
N GLN A 800 -6.65 12.65 -39.35
CA GLN A 800 -7.30 13.76 -40.05
C GLN A 800 -6.60 14.09 -41.38
N SER A 801 -7.19 13.64 -42.49
CA SER A 801 -6.79 14.01 -43.85
C SER A 801 -7.47 15.28 -44.39
N ILE A 802 -8.34 15.95 -43.63
CA ILE A 802 -9.02 17.17 -44.08
C ILE A 802 -9.01 18.21 -42.97
N VAL A 803 -8.13 19.21 -43.11
CA VAL A 803 -8.16 20.44 -42.30
C VAL A 803 -9.19 21.37 -42.93
N ILE A 804 -10.43 21.32 -42.43
CA ILE A 804 -11.44 22.34 -42.74
C ILE A 804 -11.09 23.57 -41.88
N GLY A 805 -10.88 24.73 -42.52
CA GLY A 805 -10.52 25.97 -41.82
C GLY A 805 -11.66 26.46 -40.93
N ALA A 806 -11.33 27.20 -39.86
CA ALA A 806 -12.33 27.76 -38.94
C ALA A 806 -13.35 28.65 -39.65
N ASP A 807 -12.94 29.35 -40.72
CA ASP A 807 -13.83 30.16 -41.56
C ASP A 807 -14.86 29.31 -42.32
N GLU A 808 -14.44 28.18 -42.86
CA GLU A 808 -15.33 27.26 -43.60
C GLU A 808 -16.30 26.54 -42.66
N ILE A 809 -15.84 26.15 -41.47
CA ILE A 809 -16.70 25.59 -40.40
C ILE A 809 -17.69 26.65 -39.90
N TRP A 810 -17.24 27.89 -39.77
CA TRP A 810 -18.10 29.00 -39.37
C TRP A 810 -19.22 29.21 -40.39
N ASP A 811 -18.91 29.19 -41.69
CA ASP A 811 -19.89 29.32 -42.76
C ASP A 811 -20.89 28.16 -42.74
N MET A 812 -20.44 26.92 -42.51
CA MET A 812 -21.33 25.76 -42.34
C MET A 812 -22.26 25.89 -41.12
N LEU A 813 -21.74 26.37 -39.99
CA LEU A 813 -22.50 26.62 -38.76
C LEU A 813 -23.53 27.75 -38.97
N VAL A 814 -23.14 28.87 -39.59
CA VAL A 814 -24.04 29.99 -39.85
C VAL A 814 -25.09 29.63 -40.90
N ALA A 815 -24.74 28.86 -41.93
CA ALA A 815 -25.69 28.29 -42.89
C ALA A 815 -26.64 27.26 -42.24
N GLY A 816 -26.22 26.66 -41.11
CA GLY A 816 -26.97 25.61 -40.43
C GLY A 816 -26.87 24.26 -41.11
N ALA A 817 -25.90 24.09 -42.02
CA ALA A 817 -25.69 22.91 -42.84
C ALA A 817 -25.12 21.73 -42.03
N ALA A 818 -24.39 22.01 -40.95
CA ALA A 818 -23.75 20.98 -40.15
C ALA A 818 -23.84 21.23 -38.64
N VAL A 819 -23.71 20.14 -37.89
CA VAL A 819 -23.40 20.11 -36.46
C VAL A 819 -21.92 19.73 -36.33
N ILE A 820 -21.18 20.51 -35.56
CA ILE A 820 -19.74 20.38 -35.45
C ILE A 820 -19.41 19.81 -34.07
N GLU A 821 -18.75 18.67 -34.04
CA GLU A 821 -18.26 18.04 -32.82
C GLU A 821 -16.79 18.38 -32.62
N LEU A 822 -16.44 18.83 -31.41
CA LEU A 822 -15.07 19.16 -30.99
C LEU A 822 -14.62 18.21 -29.88
N ALA A 823 -13.30 18.06 -29.74
CA ALA A 823 -12.69 17.17 -28.75
C ALA A 823 -13.15 17.50 -27.32
N GLY A 824 -13.39 16.46 -26.52
CA GLY A 824 -13.91 16.60 -25.15
C GLY A 824 -15.45 16.64 -25.07
N GLY A 825 -16.16 16.14 -26.09
CA GLY A 825 -17.63 16.05 -26.09
C GLY A 825 -18.34 17.39 -26.31
N LEU A 826 -17.62 18.39 -26.80
CA LEU A 826 -18.18 19.70 -27.12
C LEU A 826 -18.89 19.66 -28.48
N THR A 827 -20.01 20.35 -28.59
CA THR A 827 -20.76 20.40 -29.86
C THR A 827 -21.19 21.82 -30.16
N LEU A 828 -20.96 22.26 -31.39
CA LEU A 828 -21.44 23.52 -31.94
C LEU A 828 -22.58 23.27 -32.92
N ARG A 829 -23.66 24.04 -32.78
CA ARG A 829 -24.81 23.96 -33.68
C ARG A 829 -25.54 25.29 -33.79
N ARG A 830 -26.18 25.54 -34.93
CA ARG A 830 -27.10 26.67 -35.09
C ARG A 830 -28.45 26.38 -34.44
N MET A 831 -28.90 27.22 -33.53
CA MET A 831 -30.18 27.10 -32.85
C MET A 831 -30.98 28.40 -32.99
N ARG A 832 -32.30 28.29 -33.03
CA ARG A 832 -33.20 29.44 -33.02
C ARG A 832 -33.59 29.75 -31.57
N ILE A 833 -33.30 30.97 -31.11
CA ILE A 833 -33.58 31.44 -29.76
C ILE A 833 -34.17 32.84 -29.85
N MET A 834 -35.35 33.05 -29.24
CA MET A 834 -36.07 34.34 -29.23
C MET A 834 -36.08 35.04 -30.60
N SER A 835 -36.47 34.28 -31.64
CA SER A 835 -36.59 34.73 -33.03
C SER A 835 -35.31 35.01 -33.81
N ASP A 836 -34.13 34.77 -33.24
CA ASP A 836 -32.84 34.89 -33.95
C ASP A 836 -32.07 33.55 -33.98
N TYR A 837 -31.23 33.38 -35.00
CA TYR A 837 -30.35 32.22 -35.14
C TYR A 837 -28.99 32.49 -34.52
N ARG A 838 -28.59 31.64 -33.57
CA ARG A 838 -27.32 31.73 -32.84
C ARG A 838 -26.54 30.43 -32.94
N VAL A 839 -25.21 30.52 -32.87
CA VAL A 839 -24.32 29.35 -32.79
C VAL A 839 -24.09 29.03 -31.32
N GLU A 840 -24.62 27.91 -30.86
CA GLU A 840 -24.55 27.47 -29.46
C GLU A 840 -23.46 26.42 -29.27
N LEU A 841 -22.72 26.54 -28.16
CA LEU A 841 -21.80 25.53 -27.65
C LEU A 841 -22.47 24.72 -26.53
N THR A 842 -22.52 23.40 -26.69
CA THR A 842 -22.98 22.43 -25.68
C THR A 842 -21.86 21.47 -25.27
N GLY A 843 -22.01 20.79 -24.13
CA GLY A 843 -21.03 19.80 -23.64
C GLY A 843 -19.93 20.36 -22.74
N PHE A 844 -19.97 21.66 -22.41
CA PHE A 844 -18.98 22.30 -21.54
C PHE A 844 -19.20 21.95 -20.05
N THR A 845 -18.12 21.94 -19.26
CA THR A 845 -18.15 21.70 -17.81
C THR A 845 -18.11 23.03 -17.03
N PRO A 846 -18.54 23.06 -15.74
CA PRO A 846 -18.54 24.29 -14.94
C PRO A 846 -17.17 25.00 -14.87
N GLY A 847 -16.06 24.24 -14.81
CA GLY A 847 -14.70 24.77 -14.77
C GLY A 847 -14.26 25.49 -16.04
N MET A 848 -14.93 25.29 -17.18
CA MET A 848 -14.60 25.92 -18.46
C MET A 848 -15.15 27.35 -18.58
N THR A 849 -16.11 27.72 -17.74
CA THR A 849 -16.90 28.97 -17.85
C THR A 849 -16.03 30.22 -17.92
N ALA A 850 -15.01 30.34 -17.05
CA ALA A 850 -14.13 31.51 -17.02
C ALA A 850 -13.28 31.61 -18.30
N TRP A 851 -12.76 30.48 -18.77
CA TRP A 851 -11.97 30.41 -19.98
C TRP A 851 -12.80 30.71 -21.24
N LEU A 852 -14.01 30.14 -21.36
CA LEU A 852 -14.90 30.38 -22.51
C LEU A 852 -15.23 31.87 -22.67
N LYS A 853 -15.45 32.58 -21.56
CA LYS A 853 -15.63 34.04 -21.58
C LYS A 853 -14.37 34.78 -22.02
N SER A 854 -13.19 34.35 -21.56
CA SER A 854 -11.91 34.98 -21.91
C SER A 854 -11.59 34.92 -23.41
N ILE A 855 -12.09 33.91 -24.12
CA ILE A 855 -11.89 33.75 -25.56
C ILE A 855 -13.00 34.38 -26.42
N GLY A 856 -14.00 35.02 -25.79
CA GLY A 856 -15.03 35.81 -26.49
C GLY A 856 -16.41 35.15 -26.62
N LEU A 857 -16.66 33.97 -26.04
CA LEU A 857 -18.02 33.43 -25.95
C LEU A 857 -18.80 34.17 -24.86
N PHE A 858 -20.07 34.47 -25.13
CA PHE A 858 -20.96 35.06 -24.14
C PHE A 858 -21.97 34.02 -23.64
N SER A 859 -22.39 34.19 -22.39
CA SER A 859 -23.33 33.28 -21.72
C SER A 859 -24.63 34.00 -21.42
N GLU A 860 -25.76 33.35 -21.66
CA GLU A 860 -27.07 33.80 -21.22
C GLU A 860 -27.76 32.72 -20.38
N MET A 861 -28.67 33.12 -19.49
CA MET A 861 -29.52 32.20 -18.76
C MET A 861 -30.87 32.10 -19.47
N ILE A 862 -31.17 30.92 -20.02
CA ILE A 862 -32.43 30.66 -20.75
C ILE A 862 -33.06 29.41 -20.14
N SER A 863 -34.31 29.50 -19.71
CA SER A 863 -35.03 28.42 -19.02
C SER A 863 -34.22 27.80 -17.86
N TRP A 864 -33.65 28.66 -17.00
CA TRP A 864 -32.84 28.28 -15.83
C TRP A 864 -31.54 27.52 -16.13
N LYS A 865 -31.11 27.44 -17.39
CA LYS A 865 -29.83 26.83 -17.80
C LYS A 865 -28.91 27.89 -18.40
N THR A 866 -27.65 27.92 -17.94
CA THR A 866 -26.59 28.71 -18.59
C THR A 866 -26.26 28.10 -19.95
N ARG A 867 -26.30 28.91 -20.99
CA ARG A 867 -26.00 28.52 -22.37
C ARG A 867 -24.95 29.46 -22.94
N PHE A 868 -24.00 28.92 -23.70
CA PHE A 868 -22.90 29.67 -24.30
C PHE A 868 -23.07 29.80 -25.81
N PHE A 869 -22.75 30.98 -26.34
CA PHE A 869 -22.88 31.31 -27.75
C PHE A 869 -21.63 31.97 -28.29
N ILE A 870 -21.35 31.72 -29.57
CA ILE A 870 -20.36 32.47 -30.33
C ILE A 870 -21.06 33.68 -30.98
N PRO A 871 -20.54 34.92 -30.80
CA PRO A 871 -21.08 36.11 -31.47
C PRO A 871 -21.12 35.94 -32.98
N ARG A 872 -22.21 36.38 -33.63
CA ARG A 872 -22.30 36.43 -35.10
C ARG A 872 -21.64 37.66 -35.72
N SER A 873 -20.80 38.36 -34.96
CA SER A 873 -20.00 39.48 -35.46
C SER A 873 -18.87 38.96 -36.37
N ALA A 874 -18.14 39.88 -37.00
CA ALA A 874 -16.92 39.56 -37.76
C ALA A 874 -15.84 38.83 -36.93
N GLU A 875 -15.95 38.83 -35.59
CA GLU A 875 -15.05 38.11 -34.69
C GLU A 875 -15.43 36.63 -34.48
N GLY A 876 -16.63 36.21 -34.91
CA GLY A 876 -17.12 34.84 -34.75
C GLY A 876 -16.16 33.75 -35.24
N PRO A 877 -15.63 33.84 -36.47
CA PRO A 877 -14.62 32.91 -36.97
C PRO A 877 -13.33 32.89 -36.13
N ALA A 878 -12.86 34.05 -35.67
CA ALA A 878 -11.67 34.15 -34.83
C ALA A 878 -11.87 33.57 -33.42
N ILE A 879 -13.09 33.67 -32.88
CA ILE A 879 -13.47 33.02 -31.61
C ILE A 879 -13.56 31.51 -31.80
N LEU A 880 -14.12 31.06 -32.93
CA LEU A 880 -14.15 29.64 -33.28
C LEU A 880 -12.74 29.06 -33.47
N ALA A 881 -11.82 29.80 -34.11
CA ALA A 881 -10.43 29.39 -34.26
C ALA A 881 -9.75 29.17 -32.89
N ARG A 882 -9.89 30.12 -31.94
CA ARG A 882 -9.36 29.97 -30.58
C ARG A 882 -9.99 28.81 -29.80
N LEU A 883 -11.26 28.51 -30.06
CA LEU A 883 -11.93 27.34 -29.47
C LEU A 883 -11.37 26.05 -30.09
N MET A 884 -11.12 26.03 -31.40
CA MET A 884 -10.55 24.90 -32.14
C MET A 884 -9.08 24.63 -31.84
N ASP A 885 -8.30 25.67 -31.50
CA ASP A 885 -6.91 25.54 -31.06
C ASP A 885 -6.80 24.66 -29.80
N ARG A 886 -7.79 24.78 -28.89
CA ARG A 886 -7.84 24.00 -27.65
C ARG A 886 -8.67 22.71 -27.79
N HIS A 887 -9.74 22.76 -28.57
CA HIS A 887 -10.68 21.65 -28.78
C HIS A 887 -10.81 21.38 -30.29
N ARG A 888 -9.94 20.51 -30.80
CA ARG A 888 -9.86 20.21 -32.23
C ARG A 888 -11.19 19.67 -32.77
N LEU A 889 -11.45 19.92 -34.06
CA LEU A 889 -12.56 19.32 -34.79
C LEU A 889 -12.49 17.79 -34.70
N VAL A 890 -13.59 17.13 -34.37
CA VAL A 890 -13.70 15.66 -34.29
C VAL A 890 -14.55 15.11 -35.44
N ALA A 891 -15.69 15.76 -35.71
CA ALA A 891 -16.59 15.36 -36.77
C ALA A 891 -17.46 16.54 -37.25
N THR A 892 -17.86 16.47 -38.51
CA THR A 892 -18.91 17.32 -39.10
C THR A 892 -20.07 16.40 -39.45
N ALA A 893 -21.22 16.57 -38.79
CA ALA A 893 -22.43 15.82 -39.11
C ALA A 893 -23.38 16.71 -39.92
N ASP A 894 -23.84 16.24 -41.08
CA ASP A 894 -24.85 16.95 -41.85
C ASP A 894 -26.16 17.02 -41.07
N ARG A 895 -26.77 18.20 -41.12
CA ARG A 895 -28.07 18.42 -40.50
C ARG A 895 -29.15 18.05 -41.51
N ALA A 896 -29.52 16.76 -41.54
CA ALA A 896 -30.72 16.31 -42.25
C ALA A 896 -31.98 17.03 -41.75
#